data_AF-A0A9E6Z8X1-F1
#
_entry.id   AF-A0A9E6Z8X1-F1
#
_cell.length_a   1.000
_cell.length_b   1.000
_cell.length_c   1.000
_cell.angle_alpha   90.00
_cell.angle_beta   90.00
_cell.angle_gamma   90.00
#
_symmetry.space_group_name_H-M   'P 1'
#
loop_
_entity.id
_entity.type
_entity.pdbx_description
1 polymer ?
#
loop_
_entity_poly.entity_id
_entity_poly.type
_entity_poly.pdbx_seq_one_letter_code
_entity_poly.pdbx_strand_id
1 'polypeptide(L)'
;MSRKILIAVIACLAMLAAACSTSNVGINEPERNEGVSSFSVDMLEGRGTFTPAVNVVENDNSAVVTIEAVGADDLATAALELSYDASRFTPERVEFSDFLGQPEDTFSFTLTDRCGIVPVGLSQVPGAEPVDGSGMLATVYFSNRPFTGERTVSQSATGVNNAVELSINPIDGNNVELSWTEKNVGDYDNNSEVNVGDITPLGIHLGKSASDFPSVAEFEVVDGDGNGLISLADITPIGQYYGNAISGYTVFLVQGGSESSATPGSITADRNDFWSAGQKTRPQYVKSVNVGGGVNGVNFLVKPMDSNMNEGAPSNEVGATVVPGAPEPPTAVSGLSDETTGNLTVKVNWTKSVSADVVSYEIERKLSSEDEFSFSVIGTSGSASSQYTDVRPDTTSVDYRVRAKDSEGLFSAYSDSVSVVPFKAAIPAPLNVTAAAKDGVNAAIEVKWQQPATIVKNYSVYSRVQGEVDWNKIYTTNFPLEKSYIDSGLNIGTTYEYVVTTITNEGESDYSEMASSMPSEVVIVPITITGLTTSKTTHHTSGSEGPANLSVTTDVTPTSVDWNASAGAITGTGSNVTWLPTGASVGKVTINVTVHNDGESDQGSIELIVTDDPIINKHTDNTPIGKNGTGEWIDFTQPSNKTPNAPYDSYSKYMANGENVVTINWWEQWCGPCLAEMPEMFAWSEEYGPDGYYHLGCSGDYSNGSNITFIQNKGWDGDYFIIFSKDDSNHAQWTLNPSIYEYWPDWNSIPRTILYDKDGWARRSAIGTLSGGSALAWENTMRELMGMPPK
;
A
#
# COMPACT_ATOMS: atom_id res chain seq x y z
N MET A 1 -63.70 -12.06 75.21
CA MET A 1 -63.51 -13.36 75.88
C MET A 1 -63.25 -13.11 77.37
N SER A 2 -63.87 -13.87 78.28
CA SER A 2 -63.59 -13.74 79.72
C SER A 2 -62.10 -13.96 79.95
N ARG A 3 -61.46 -13.09 80.75
CA ARG A 3 -60.05 -13.14 81.18
C ARG A 3 -59.61 -14.53 81.65
N LYS A 4 -60.56 -15.41 81.99
CA LYS A 4 -60.38 -16.76 82.52
C LYS A 4 -60.21 -17.86 81.46
N ILE A 5 -60.80 -17.73 80.27
CA ILE A 5 -60.57 -18.69 79.15
C ILE A 5 -59.16 -18.49 78.57
N LEU A 6 -58.74 -17.21 78.49
CA LEU A 6 -57.38 -16.85 78.09
C LEU A 6 -56.33 -17.38 79.08
N ILE A 7 -56.63 -17.44 80.39
CA ILE A 7 -55.71 -18.00 81.40
C ILE A 7 -55.57 -19.52 81.26
N ALA A 8 -56.66 -20.27 81.03
CA ALA A 8 -56.58 -21.72 80.80
C ALA A 8 -55.77 -22.07 79.53
N VAL A 9 -55.93 -21.28 78.46
CA VAL A 9 -55.14 -21.42 77.23
C VAL A 9 -53.68 -20.98 77.45
N ILE A 10 -53.43 -19.91 78.21
CA ILE A 10 -52.09 -19.44 78.57
C ILE A 10 -51.35 -20.42 79.49
N ALA A 11 -52.04 -21.08 80.43
CA ALA A 11 -51.44 -22.10 81.32
C ALA A 11 -51.04 -23.36 80.54
N CYS A 12 -51.87 -23.80 79.58
CA CYS A 12 -51.50 -24.83 78.61
C CYS A 12 -50.33 -24.40 77.70
N LEU A 13 -50.29 -23.12 77.30
CA LEU A 13 -49.19 -22.53 76.51
C LEU A 13 -47.89 -22.36 77.33
N ALA A 14 -47.96 -22.17 78.65
CA ALA A 14 -46.78 -22.03 79.52
C ALA A 14 -46.01 -23.36 79.71
N MET A 15 -46.62 -24.50 79.37
CA MET A 15 -46.01 -25.83 79.41
C MET A 15 -45.17 -26.17 78.17
N LEU A 16 -44.97 -25.22 77.25
CA LEU A 16 -44.11 -25.39 76.06
C LEU A 16 -42.60 -25.45 76.36
N ALA A 17 -42.16 -25.26 77.61
CA ALA A 17 -40.74 -25.13 77.99
C ALA A 17 -40.22 -26.26 78.91
N ALA A 18 -40.23 -27.51 78.43
CA ALA A 18 -39.44 -28.59 79.04
C ALA A 18 -38.75 -29.43 77.96
N ALA A 19 -37.41 -29.37 77.92
CA ALA A 19 -36.58 -30.14 77.00
C ALA A 19 -36.36 -31.56 77.52
N CYS A 20 -36.38 -32.55 76.63
CA CYS A 20 -36.07 -33.94 76.92
C CYS A 20 -34.56 -34.07 77.28
N SER A 21 -34.23 -34.41 78.53
CA SER A 21 -32.85 -34.78 78.88
C SER A 21 -32.64 -36.28 78.70
N THR A 22 -32.19 -36.70 77.53
CA THR A 22 -31.49 -37.98 77.36
C THR A 22 -30.04 -37.79 77.77
N SER A 23 -29.75 -37.84 79.07
CA SER A 23 -28.36 -37.90 79.56
C SER A 23 -28.08 -39.20 80.29
N ASN A 24 -27.27 -40.06 79.66
CA ASN A 24 -26.48 -41.07 80.35
C ASN A 24 -25.62 -40.42 81.45
N VAL A 25 -26.02 -40.58 82.71
CA VAL A 25 -25.13 -40.43 83.87
C VAL A 25 -25.45 -41.58 84.82
N GLY A 26 -24.56 -42.57 84.88
CA GLY A 26 -24.64 -43.64 85.86
C GLY A 26 -24.09 -43.16 87.20
N ILE A 27 -24.92 -43.17 88.25
CA ILE A 27 -24.50 -43.43 89.64
C ILE A 27 -25.73 -43.74 90.51
N ASN A 28 -25.68 -44.96 91.09
CA ASN A 28 -26.42 -45.51 92.22
C ASN A 28 -27.96 -45.57 92.14
N GLU A 29 -28.45 -46.81 91.93
CA GLU A 29 -29.80 -47.23 92.33
C GLU A 29 -30.06 -46.88 93.80
N PRO A 30 -31.10 -46.11 94.12
CA PRO A 30 -31.88 -46.36 95.32
C PRO A 30 -32.96 -47.40 94.98
N GLU A 31 -33.23 -48.25 95.95
CA GLU A 31 -34.12 -49.40 95.90
C GLU A 31 -35.42 -49.18 95.11
N ARG A 32 -35.67 -50.14 94.22
CA ARG A 32 -36.95 -50.41 93.57
C ARG A 32 -38.05 -50.52 94.65
N ASN A 33 -38.84 -49.47 94.82
CA ASN A 33 -40.18 -49.63 95.39
C ASN A 33 -41.09 -50.14 94.27
N GLU A 34 -41.42 -51.42 94.31
CA GLU A 34 -42.56 -51.97 93.57
C GLU A 34 -43.83 -51.21 94.02
N GLY A 35 -44.40 -50.37 93.15
CA GLY A 35 -45.72 -49.78 93.38
C GLY A 35 -45.90 -48.26 93.19
N VAL A 36 -45.15 -47.58 92.32
CA VAL A 36 -45.50 -46.20 91.90
C VAL A 36 -45.92 -46.21 90.42
N SER A 37 -47.11 -45.69 90.15
CA SER A 37 -47.87 -45.78 88.89
C SER A 37 -47.14 -45.12 87.71
N SER A 38 -47.16 -45.75 86.52
CA SER A 38 -46.63 -45.18 85.27
C SER A 38 -47.39 -43.93 84.78
N PHE A 39 -48.39 -43.47 85.55
CA PHE A 39 -49.27 -42.35 85.26
C PHE A 39 -49.59 -41.59 86.56
N SER A 40 -49.62 -40.27 86.50
CA SER A 40 -50.08 -39.38 87.57
C SER A 40 -50.83 -38.19 86.98
N VAL A 41 -51.80 -37.63 87.70
CA VAL A 41 -52.51 -36.42 87.27
C VAL A 41 -52.40 -35.34 88.33
N ASP A 42 -52.03 -34.14 87.90
CA ASP A 42 -51.96 -32.96 88.74
C ASP A 42 -52.92 -31.87 88.25
N MET A 43 -53.58 -31.20 89.19
CA MET A 43 -54.39 -30.02 88.89
C MET A 43 -53.51 -28.79 88.91
N LEU A 44 -53.48 -28.07 87.79
CA LEU A 44 -52.63 -26.90 87.60
C LEU A 44 -53.39 -25.64 88.04
N GLU A 45 -54.53 -25.40 87.40
CA GLU A 45 -55.42 -24.26 87.66
C GLU A 45 -56.87 -24.62 87.28
N GLY A 46 -57.85 -23.92 87.87
CA GLY A 46 -59.26 -24.14 87.55
C GLY A 46 -60.21 -23.25 88.36
N ARG A 47 -61.51 -23.40 88.07
CA ARG A 47 -62.60 -22.82 88.84
C ARG A 47 -63.39 -23.96 89.45
N GLY A 48 -63.59 -23.89 90.77
CA GLY A 48 -64.13 -24.97 91.59
C GLY A 48 -63.03 -25.73 92.32
N THR A 49 -63.41 -26.65 93.21
CA THR A 49 -62.47 -27.54 93.91
C THR A 49 -62.82 -28.99 93.63
N PHE A 50 -61.83 -29.82 93.33
CA PHE A 50 -61.96 -31.28 93.24
C PHE A 50 -60.60 -31.93 93.46
N THR A 51 -60.60 -33.24 93.73
CA THR A 51 -59.36 -34.04 93.74
C THR A 51 -59.24 -34.80 92.42
N PRO A 52 -58.22 -34.56 91.58
CA PRO A 52 -58.03 -35.31 90.35
C PRO A 52 -57.58 -36.74 90.68
N ALA A 53 -58.13 -37.73 89.98
CA ALA A 53 -57.75 -39.13 90.11
C ALA A 53 -57.59 -39.76 88.73
N VAL A 54 -56.70 -40.76 88.62
CA VAL A 54 -56.55 -41.57 87.42
C VAL A 54 -56.93 -43.02 87.68
N ASN A 55 -57.61 -43.61 86.71
CA ASN A 55 -57.86 -45.05 86.63
C ASN A 55 -57.18 -45.59 85.37
N VAL A 56 -56.40 -46.67 85.51
CA VAL A 56 -55.53 -47.19 84.44
C VAL A 56 -55.91 -48.63 84.11
N VAL A 57 -56.22 -48.88 82.84
CA VAL A 57 -56.41 -50.22 82.28
C VAL A 57 -55.31 -50.48 81.24
N GLU A 58 -54.32 -51.29 81.60
CA GLU A 58 -53.18 -51.64 80.75
C GLU A 58 -53.26 -53.13 80.31
N ASN A 59 -53.04 -53.37 79.02
CA ASN A 59 -52.83 -54.70 78.42
C ASN A 59 -51.50 -54.68 77.65
N ASP A 60 -51.05 -55.82 77.09
CA ASP A 60 -49.74 -55.93 76.43
C ASP A 60 -49.45 -54.86 75.35
N ASN A 61 -50.48 -54.37 74.65
CA ASN A 61 -50.31 -53.47 73.50
C ASN A 61 -50.74 -52.02 73.75
N SER A 62 -51.53 -51.76 74.79
CA SER A 62 -52.10 -50.43 75.04
C SER A 62 -52.41 -50.18 76.50
N ALA A 63 -52.46 -48.91 76.87
CA ALA A 63 -52.98 -48.44 78.14
C ALA A 63 -54.11 -47.41 77.89
N VAL A 64 -55.19 -47.52 78.67
CA VAL A 64 -56.29 -46.55 78.68
C VAL A 64 -56.32 -45.91 80.06
N VAL A 65 -56.19 -44.59 80.09
CA VAL A 65 -56.13 -43.81 81.34
C VAL A 65 -57.34 -42.89 81.40
N THR A 66 -58.20 -43.13 82.38
CA THR A 66 -59.36 -42.28 82.65
C THR A 66 -59.02 -41.29 83.75
N ILE A 67 -59.26 -40.02 83.51
CA ILE A 67 -59.09 -38.92 84.46
C ILE A 67 -60.46 -38.59 85.05
N GLU A 68 -60.58 -38.58 86.38
CA GLU A 68 -61.82 -38.31 87.12
C GLU A 68 -61.65 -37.11 88.05
N ALA A 69 -62.71 -36.31 88.18
CA ALA A 69 -62.87 -35.35 89.26
C ALA A 69 -63.56 -36.03 90.44
N VAL A 70 -62.91 -36.09 91.60
CA VAL A 70 -63.50 -36.64 92.83
C VAL A 70 -63.93 -35.50 93.75
N GLY A 71 -65.23 -35.45 94.04
CA GLY A 71 -65.82 -34.49 94.98
C GLY A 71 -65.77 -33.04 94.50
N ALA A 72 -66.18 -32.78 93.25
CA ALA A 72 -66.22 -31.44 92.68
C ALA A 72 -67.25 -30.54 93.36
N ASP A 73 -66.89 -29.27 93.54
CA ASP A 73 -67.73 -28.16 94.05
C ASP A 73 -67.44 -26.91 93.19
N ASP A 74 -68.47 -26.31 92.59
CA ASP A 74 -68.40 -25.18 91.63
C ASP A 74 -67.45 -25.41 90.43
N LEU A 75 -67.34 -26.65 89.92
CA LEU A 75 -66.41 -26.97 88.83
C LEU A 75 -66.92 -26.48 87.47
N ALA A 76 -66.21 -25.52 86.88
CA ALA A 76 -66.54 -24.98 85.54
C ALA A 76 -65.36 -25.00 84.56
N THR A 77 -64.12 -25.00 85.08
CA THR A 77 -62.90 -25.04 84.27
C THR A 77 -61.83 -25.85 84.99
N ALA A 78 -61.09 -26.69 84.27
CA ALA A 78 -59.95 -27.44 84.79
C ALA A 78 -58.80 -27.48 83.77
N ALA A 79 -57.59 -27.18 84.23
CA ALA A 79 -56.35 -27.47 83.54
C ALA A 79 -55.60 -28.54 84.33
N LEU A 80 -55.35 -29.67 83.68
CA LEU A 80 -54.75 -30.86 84.27
C LEU A 80 -53.51 -31.27 83.48
N GLU A 81 -52.52 -31.80 84.17
CA GLU A 81 -51.38 -32.47 83.53
C GLU A 81 -51.45 -33.96 83.83
N LEU A 82 -51.57 -34.79 82.80
CA LEU A 82 -51.37 -36.24 82.92
C LEU A 82 -49.92 -36.57 82.58
N SER A 83 -49.10 -36.88 83.58
CA SER A 83 -47.72 -37.34 83.37
C SER A 83 -47.71 -38.85 83.07
N TYR A 84 -46.79 -39.29 82.21
CA TYR A 84 -46.62 -40.69 81.82
C TYR A 84 -45.16 -41.08 81.53
N ASP A 85 -44.83 -42.38 81.59
CA ASP A 85 -43.50 -42.89 81.22
C ASP A 85 -43.31 -42.95 79.69
N ALA A 86 -42.66 -41.93 79.12
CA ALA A 86 -42.40 -41.81 77.69
C ALA A 86 -41.44 -42.86 77.11
N SER A 87 -40.73 -43.61 77.95
CA SER A 87 -39.94 -44.76 77.49
C SER A 87 -40.81 -45.97 77.17
N ARG A 88 -42.05 -46.02 77.67
CA ARG A 88 -42.96 -47.16 77.54
C ARG A 88 -44.23 -46.84 76.76
N PHE A 89 -44.72 -45.61 76.82
CA PHE A 89 -46.02 -45.26 76.26
C PHE A 89 -45.93 -44.12 75.23
N THR A 90 -46.86 -44.13 74.27
CA THR A 90 -47.08 -43.04 73.31
C THR A 90 -48.56 -42.70 73.32
N PRO A 91 -48.95 -41.46 73.70
CA PRO A 91 -50.35 -41.06 73.64
C PRO A 91 -50.83 -40.99 72.19
N GLU A 92 -51.99 -41.57 71.92
CA GLU A 92 -52.56 -41.67 70.58
C GLU A 92 -53.73 -40.72 70.39
N ARG A 93 -54.62 -40.62 71.38
CA ARG A 93 -55.76 -39.69 71.37
C ARG A 93 -56.31 -39.47 72.76
N VAL A 94 -57.10 -38.40 72.90
CA VAL A 94 -57.85 -38.07 74.11
C VAL A 94 -59.32 -37.89 73.74
N GLU A 95 -60.21 -38.49 74.54
CA GLU A 95 -61.66 -38.36 74.44
C GLU A 95 -62.18 -37.68 75.71
N PHE A 96 -62.90 -36.57 75.57
CA PHE A 96 -63.47 -35.84 76.70
C PHE A 96 -64.86 -36.39 77.03
N SER A 97 -65.23 -36.35 78.31
CA SER A 97 -66.55 -36.79 78.75
C SER A 97 -67.50 -35.60 78.96
N ASP A 98 -68.80 -35.88 78.95
CA ASP A 98 -69.84 -34.85 79.08
C ASP A 98 -70.05 -34.33 80.52
N PHE A 99 -69.19 -34.71 81.48
CA PHE A 99 -69.37 -34.33 82.89
C PHE A 99 -69.37 -32.82 83.13
N LEU A 100 -68.58 -32.06 82.36
CA LEU A 100 -68.56 -30.59 82.40
C LEU A 100 -69.64 -29.94 81.50
N GLY A 101 -70.38 -30.73 80.72
CA GLY A 101 -71.31 -30.30 79.68
C GLY A 101 -71.10 -31.06 78.38
N GLN A 102 -72.05 -30.96 77.45
CA GLN A 102 -71.91 -31.56 76.12
C GLN A 102 -70.77 -30.89 75.33
N PRO A 103 -70.21 -31.54 74.27
CA PRO A 103 -69.13 -30.99 73.47
C PRO A 103 -69.42 -29.60 72.86
N GLU A 104 -70.68 -29.27 72.60
CA GLU A 104 -71.12 -27.95 72.12
C GLU A 104 -71.09 -26.85 73.19
N ASP A 105 -71.16 -27.22 74.47
CA ASP A 105 -71.21 -26.30 75.62
C ASP A 105 -69.85 -26.22 76.36
N THR A 106 -68.84 -26.94 75.85
CA THR A 106 -67.51 -27.01 76.46
C THR A 106 -66.42 -26.76 75.42
N PHE A 107 -65.37 -26.08 75.84
CA PHE A 107 -64.11 -25.96 75.13
C PHE A 107 -63.12 -26.93 75.77
N SER A 108 -62.60 -27.87 74.99
CA SER A 108 -61.63 -28.86 75.44
C SER A 108 -60.39 -28.82 74.55
N PHE A 109 -59.22 -28.99 75.16
CA PHE A 109 -57.93 -28.92 74.47
C PHE A 109 -56.95 -29.95 75.05
N THR A 110 -56.18 -30.58 74.17
CA THR A 110 -55.13 -31.54 74.54
C THR A 110 -54.05 -31.60 73.47
N LEU A 111 -52.85 -32.05 73.85
CA LEU A 111 -51.75 -32.37 72.94
C LEU A 111 -51.24 -33.78 73.21
N THR A 112 -50.96 -34.55 72.16
CA THR A 112 -50.40 -35.92 72.25
C THR A 112 -49.00 -36.04 71.65
N ASP A 113 -48.43 -34.93 71.17
CA ASP A 113 -47.10 -34.84 70.58
C ASP A 113 -46.03 -34.41 71.58
N ARG A 114 -46.33 -34.51 72.89
CA ARG A 114 -45.44 -34.11 73.98
C ARG A 114 -44.85 -35.32 74.68
N CYS A 115 -43.54 -35.27 74.91
CA CYS A 115 -42.83 -36.29 75.68
C CYS A 115 -43.21 -36.21 77.17
N GLY A 116 -43.76 -37.28 77.72
CA GLY A 116 -43.91 -37.50 79.16
C GLY A 116 -45.09 -36.82 79.84
N ILE A 117 -45.82 -35.96 79.11
CA ILE A 117 -47.02 -35.28 79.61
C ILE A 117 -48.11 -35.22 78.54
N VAL A 118 -49.37 -35.28 78.95
CA VAL A 118 -50.55 -34.98 78.16
C VAL A 118 -51.31 -33.86 78.87
N PRO A 119 -51.24 -32.61 78.39
CA PRO A 119 -52.01 -31.51 78.97
C PRO A 119 -53.49 -31.70 78.61
N VAL A 120 -54.39 -31.54 79.60
CA VAL A 120 -55.83 -31.71 79.44
C VAL A 120 -56.52 -30.44 79.96
N GLY A 121 -57.02 -29.63 79.04
CA GLY A 121 -57.79 -28.42 79.35
C GLY A 121 -59.28 -28.61 79.07
N LEU A 122 -60.12 -28.22 80.03
CA LEU A 122 -61.58 -28.20 79.90
C LEU A 122 -62.14 -26.88 80.44
N SER A 123 -63.09 -26.28 79.73
CA SER A 123 -63.80 -25.07 80.15
C SER A 123 -65.22 -25.05 79.61
N GLN A 124 -66.21 -24.75 80.44
CA GLN A 124 -67.54 -24.41 79.94
C GLN A 124 -67.53 -23.11 79.11
N VAL A 125 -68.40 -23.01 78.12
CA VAL A 125 -68.67 -21.74 77.41
C VAL A 125 -69.34 -20.72 78.35
N PRO A 126 -69.17 -19.40 78.14
CA PRO A 126 -69.76 -18.40 79.02
C PRO A 126 -71.29 -18.50 79.13
N GLY A 127 -71.82 -18.83 80.31
CA GLY A 127 -73.26 -18.88 80.60
C GLY A 127 -73.80 -20.22 81.11
N ALA A 128 -72.99 -21.28 81.12
CA ALA A 128 -73.37 -22.58 81.70
C ALA A 128 -73.23 -22.60 83.25
N GLU A 129 -74.03 -23.45 83.91
CA GLU A 129 -73.98 -23.66 85.36
C GLU A 129 -72.82 -24.61 85.74
N PRO A 130 -72.01 -24.26 86.77
CA PRO A 130 -70.95 -25.11 87.30
C PRO A 130 -71.46 -26.47 87.80
N VAL A 131 -70.58 -27.47 87.82
CA VAL A 131 -70.92 -28.86 88.14
C VAL A 131 -70.39 -29.27 89.52
N ASP A 132 -71.24 -29.95 90.30
CA ASP A 132 -70.89 -30.55 91.60
C ASP A 132 -70.91 -32.09 91.52
N GLY A 133 -70.15 -32.77 92.38
CA GLY A 133 -70.09 -34.23 92.49
C GLY A 133 -68.86 -34.87 91.86
N SER A 134 -68.84 -36.20 91.73
CA SER A 134 -67.70 -36.92 91.11
C SER A 134 -68.06 -37.41 89.72
N GLY A 135 -67.13 -37.32 88.78
CA GLY A 135 -67.33 -37.79 87.41
C GLY A 135 -66.06 -37.83 86.56
N MET A 136 -66.14 -38.52 85.43
CA MET A 136 -65.07 -38.60 84.44
C MET A 136 -64.82 -37.21 83.83
N LEU A 137 -63.60 -36.91 83.41
CA LEU A 137 -63.25 -35.68 82.70
C LEU A 137 -62.76 -36.00 81.29
N ALA A 138 -61.81 -36.94 81.18
CA ALA A 138 -61.27 -37.37 79.90
C ALA A 138 -60.75 -38.82 79.98
N THR A 139 -60.63 -39.47 78.83
CA THR A 139 -59.97 -40.76 78.63
C THR A 139 -58.84 -40.59 77.63
N VAL A 140 -57.62 -40.96 78.03
CA VAL A 140 -56.42 -40.90 77.20
C VAL A 140 -56.03 -42.32 76.79
N TYR A 141 -55.80 -42.51 75.49
CA TYR A 141 -55.39 -43.79 74.92
C TYR A 141 -53.90 -43.75 74.59
N PHE A 142 -53.17 -44.78 75.02
CA PHE A 142 -51.74 -44.95 74.77
C PHE A 142 -51.47 -46.27 74.05
N SER A 143 -50.51 -46.28 73.13
CA SER A 143 -49.82 -47.52 72.74
C SER A 143 -48.64 -47.80 73.66
N ASN A 144 -48.37 -49.08 73.93
CA ASN A 144 -47.22 -49.53 74.72
C ASN A 144 -45.93 -49.54 73.87
N ARG A 145 -45.53 -48.36 73.39
CA ARG A 145 -44.25 -48.14 72.71
C ARG A 145 -43.61 -46.83 73.17
N PRO A 146 -42.26 -46.72 73.14
CA PRO A 146 -41.57 -45.48 73.44
C PRO A 146 -42.02 -44.33 72.54
N PHE A 147 -42.18 -43.14 73.12
CA PHE A 147 -42.54 -41.92 72.39
C PHE A 147 -41.43 -41.50 71.41
N THR A 148 -41.76 -41.32 70.13
CA THR A 148 -40.77 -40.96 69.08
C THR A 148 -40.91 -39.55 68.50
N GLY A 149 -41.99 -38.81 68.82
CA GLY A 149 -42.34 -37.52 68.21
C GLY A 149 -42.64 -37.64 66.70
N GLU A 150 -43.76 -37.09 66.21
CA GLU A 150 -43.95 -36.98 64.77
C GLU A 150 -43.19 -35.76 64.23
N ARG A 151 -42.28 -35.99 63.26
CA ARG A 151 -41.65 -34.93 62.47
C ARG A 151 -42.67 -34.44 61.45
N THR A 152 -43.14 -33.20 61.57
CA THR A 152 -43.86 -32.54 60.48
C THR A 152 -42.87 -32.32 59.34
N VAL A 153 -43.17 -32.88 58.17
CA VAL A 153 -42.38 -32.67 56.96
C VAL A 153 -42.69 -31.25 56.48
N SER A 154 -41.71 -30.34 56.50
CA SER A 154 -41.84 -29.04 55.83
C SER A 154 -42.24 -29.30 54.37
N GLN A 155 -43.37 -28.73 53.94
CA GLN A 155 -43.84 -28.74 52.55
C GLN A 155 -43.69 -27.32 51.98
N SER A 156 -43.40 -27.15 50.70
CA SER A 156 -43.41 -25.82 50.08
C SER A 156 -44.83 -25.27 49.95
N ALA A 157 -44.97 -23.94 49.85
CA ALA A 157 -46.27 -23.27 49.70
C ALA A 157 -46.96 -23.67 48.37
N THR A 158 -47.86 -24.65 48.44
CA THR A 158 -48.56 -25.23 47.27
C THR A 158 -50.00 -24.70 47.12
N GLY A 159 -50.58 -24.90 45.94
CA GLY A 159 -51.96 -24.50 45.62
C GLY A 159 -52.11 -23.07 45.10
N VAL A 160 -53.14 -22.83 44.30
CA VAL A 160 -53.35 -21.57 43.56
C VAL A 160 -53.43 -20.32 44.46
N ASN A 161 -53.85 -20.47 45.71
CA ASN A 161 -53.92 -19.35 46.65
C ASN A 161 -52.54 -18.87 47.10
N ASN A 162 -51.49 -19.70 46.98
CA ASN A 162 -50.10 -19.35 47.27
C ASN A 162 -49.32 -18.89 46.02
N ALA A 163 -49.95 -18.82 44.85
CA ALA A 163 -49.34 -18.23 43.66
C ALA A 163 -49.14 -16.73 43.85
N VAL A 164 -47.92 -16.26 43.59
CA VAL A 164 -47.57 -14.83 43.64
C VAL A 164 -47.86 -14.15 42.31
N GLU A 165 -48.10 -12.83 42.35
CA GLU A 165 -48.15 -12.01 41.13
C GLU A 165 -46.75 -11.50 40.82
N LEU A 166 -46.21 -11.95 39.69
CA LEU A 166 -44.94 -11.54 39.12
C LEU A 166 -45.17 -10.35 38.19
N SER A 167 -44.34 -9.32 38.34
CA SER A 167 -44.27 -8.15 37.47
C SER A 167 -42.91 -8.06 36.80
N ILE A 168 -42.87 -7.45 35.61
CA ILE A 168 -41.64 -7.22 34.84
C ILE A 168 -41.54 -5.77 34.41
N ASN A 169 -40.35 -5.17 34.62
CA ASN A 169 -40.03 -3.82 34.19
C ASN A 169 -38.74 -3.83 33.34
N PRO A 170 -38.76 -3.33 32.09
CA PRO A 170 -37.54 -3.18 31.30
C PRO A 170 -36.59 -2.15 31.94
N ILE A 171 -35.29 -2.48 32.02
CA ILE A 171 -34.24 -1.56 32.49
C ILE A 171 -33.51 -0.95 31.28
N ASP A 172 -33.01 -1.79 30.38
CA ASP A 172 -32.27 -1.39 29.16
C ASP A 172 -32.44 -2.44 28.05
N GLY A 173 -31.70 -2.30 26.94
CA GLY A 173 -31.77 -3.20 25.78
C GLY A 173 -31.41 -4.68 26.06
N ASN A 174 -30.87 -5.00 27.23
CA ASN A 174 -30.43 -6.34 27.61
C ASN A 174 -30.89 -6.80 29.01
N ASN A 175 -31.48 -5.92 29.83
CA ASN A 175 -31.81 -6.23 31.24
C ASN A 175 -33.28 -5.95 31.57
N VAL A 176 -33.88 -6.85 32.35
CA VAL A 176 -35.22 -6.70 32.93
C VAL A 176 -35.18 -6.85 34.44
N GLU A 177 -36.07 -6.16 35.14
CA GLU A 177 -36.29 -6.31 36.58
C GLU A 177 -37.59 -7.07 36.83
N LEU A 178 -37.50 -8.15 37.58
CA LEU A 178 -38.64 -8.94 38.04
C LEU A 178 -38.95 -8.57 39.50
N SER A 179 -40.23 -8.36 39.82
CA SER A 179 -40.64 -8.07 41.20
C SER A 179 -41.92 -8.82 41.58
N TRP A 180 -41.97 -9.36 42.80
CA TRP A 180 -43.15 -10.04 43.35
C TRP A 180 -43.20 -9.91 44.87
N THR A 181 -44.39 -10.05 45.44
CA THR A 181 -44.62 -10.08 46.89
C THR A 181 -44.78 -11.52 47.36
N GLU A 182 -44.16 -11.88 48.48
CA GLU A 182 -44.32 -13.20 49.08
C GLU A 182 -45.78 -13.53 49.39
N LYS A 183 -46.15 -14.81 49.21
CA LYS A 183 -47.47 -15.30 49.59
C LYS A 183 -47.38 -16.68 50.21
N ASN A 184 -47.63 -16.75 51.52
CA ASN A 184 -47.80 -17.97 52.29
C ASN A 184 -49.10 -17.86 53.10
N VAL A 185 -50.20 -18.36 52.55
CA VAL A 185 -51.52 -18.24 53.16
C VAL A 185 -51.56 -19.10 54.43
N GLY A 186 -52.01 -18.52 55.53
CA GLY A 186 -52.02 -19.15 56.85
C GLY A 186 -50.83 -18.77 57.73
N ASP A 187 -49.77 -18.18 57.17
CA ASP A 187 -48.63 -17.63 57.93
C ASP A 187 -48.97 -16.19 58.29
N TYR A 188 -49.58 -16.01 59.46
CA TYR A 188 -50.13 -14.74 59.95
C TYR A 188 -49.16 -14.00 60.86
N ASP A 189 -48.14 -14.68 61.39
CA ASP A 189 -47.04 -14.00 62.09
C ASP A 189 -45.89 -13.60 61.14
N ASN A 190 -46.01 -13.99 59.86
CA ASN A 190 -45.14 -13.66 58.73
C ASN A 190 -43.69 -14.16 58.93
N ASN A 191 -43.56 -15.31 59.60
CA ASN A 191 -42.27 -15.96 59.86
C ASN A 191 -41.84 -16.92 58.74
N SER A 192 -42.62 -17.03 57.67
CA SER A 192 -42.44 -17.93 56.51
C SER A 192 -42.86 -19.39 56.73
N GLU A 193 -43.45 -19.74 57.86
CA GLU A 193 -43.95 -21.08 58.20
C GLU A 193 -45.41 -21.02 58.68
N VAL A 194 -46.27 -21.90 58.18
CA VAL A 194 -47.65 -22.03 58.66
C VAL A 194 -47.69 -23.06 59.78
N ASN A 195 -47.88 -22.62 61.02
CA ASN A 195 -47.96 -23.51 62.18
C ASN A 195 -48.96 -22.96 63.23
N VAL A 196 -48.96 -23.54 64.43
CA VAL A 196 -49.93 -23.16 65.47
C VAL A 196 -49.70 -21.73 66.00
N GLY A 197 -48.48 -21.19 65.83
CA GLY A 197 -48.09 -19.83 66.22
C GLY A 197 -48.91 -18.75 65.53
N ASP A 198 -49.37 -19.01 64.30
CA ASP A 198 -50.18 -18.12 63.47
C ASP A 198 -51.59 -17.85 64.02
N ILE A 199 -52.03 -18.62 65.02
CA ILE A 199 -53.27 -18.34 65.75
C ILE A 199 -53.11 -17.07 66.61
N THR A 200 -51.89 -16.72 67.02
CA THR A 200 -51.64 -15.59 67.92
C THR A 200 -52.02 -14.24 67.27
N PRO A 201 -51.54 -13.91 66.06
CA PRO A 201 -52.01 -12.72 65.34
C PRO A 201 -53.52 -12.75 65.07
N LEU A 202 -54.08 -13.90 64.68
CA LEU A 202 -55.52 -14.04 64.47
C LEU A 202 -56.32 -13.69 65.73
N GLY A 203 -55.93 -14.22 66.88
CA GLY A 203 -56.59 -13.97 68.17
C GLY A 203 -56.49 -12.51 68.64
N ILE A 204 -55.35 -11.84 68.41
CA ILE A 204 -55.13 -10.43 68.77
C ILE A 204 -56.00 -9.49 67.91
N HIS A 205 -56.31 -9.90 66.68
CA HIS A 205 -57.02 -9.08 65.70
C HIS A 205 -58.47 -9.52 65.43
N LEU A 206 -58.99 -10.48 66.19
CA LEU A 206 -60.34 -10.99 66.03
C LEU A 206 -61.42 -9.89 66.11
N GLY A 207 -62.30 -9.86 65.11
CA GLY A 207 -63.37 -8.89 64.95
C GLY A 207 -62.95 -7.55 64.33
N LYS A 208 -61.69 -7.41 63.89
CA LYS A 208 -61.18 -6.21 63.22
C LYS A 208 -61.32 -6.30 61.70
N SER A 209 -61.36 -5.14 61.07
CA SER A 209 -61.41 -4.92 59.63
C SER A 209 -60.17 -4.17 59.14
N ALA A 210 -60.00 -4.01 57.83
CA ALA A 210 -58.89 -3.25 57.25
C ALA A 210 -58.75 -1.82 57.82
N SER A 211 -59.85 -1.19 58.25
CA SER A 211 -59.84 0.17 58.83
C SER A 211 -59.18 0.25 60.22
N ASP A 212 -59.03 -0.90 60.90
CA ASP A 212 -58.46 -1.00 62.23
C ASP A 212 -56.93 -1.23 62.22
N PHE A 213 -56.32 -1.28 61.03
CA PHE A 213 -54.90 -1.54 60.82
C PHE A 213 -54.15 -0.31 60.28
N PRO A 214 -52.83 -0.19 60.57
CA PRO A 214 -51.99 0.89 60.03
C PRO A 214 -51.90 0.91 58.50
N SER A 215 -52.01 -0.26 57.86
CA SER A 215 -52.12 -0.37 56.40
C SER A 215 -52.90 -1.62 56.01
N VAL A 216 -53.46 -1.59 54.79
CA VAL A 216 -54.17 -2.74 54.22
C VAL A 216 -53.25 -3.96 54.10
N ALA A 217 -51.97 -3.76 53.79
CA ALA A 217 -51.00 -4.84 53.68
C ALA A 217 -50.70 -5.54 55.03
N GLU A 218 -50.84 -4.86 56.17
CA GLU A 218 -50.74 -5.51 57.48
C GLU A 218 -52.01 -6.30 57.83
N PHE A 219 -53.17 -5.81 57.40
CA PHE A 219 -54.44 -6.49 57.57
C PHE A 219 -54.50 -7.79 56.74
N GLU A 220 -54.11 -7.73 55.47
CA GLU A 220 -54.10 -8.86 54.53
C GLU A 220 -53.17 -10.01 54.95
N VAL A 221 -52.20 -9.76 55.84
CA VAL A 221 -51.37 -10.84 56.41
C VAL A 221 -52.21 -11.76 57.30
N VAL A 222 -53.20 -11.24 58.02
CA VAL A 222 -54.00 -11.96 59.02
C VAL A 222 -55.39 -12.37 58.50
N ASP A 223 -55.96 -11.61 57.55
CA ASP A 223 -57.23 -11.91 56.86
C ASP A 223 -57.04 -13.03 55.83
N GLY A 224 -56.71 -14.25 56.29
CA GLY A 224 -56.27 -15.32 55.41
C GLY A 224 -57.36 -15.94 54.54
N ASP A 225 -58.65 -15.77 54.88
CA ASP A 225 -59.74 -16.13 53.96
C ASP A 225 -60.10 -15.01 52.98
N GLY A 226 -59.54 -13.80 53.18
CA GLY A 226 -59.67 -12.64 52.32
C GLY A 226 -61.07 -12.02 52.30
N ASN A 227 -61.91 -12.30 53.30
CA ASN A 227 -63.29 -11.83 53.34
C ASN A 227 -63.43 -10.36 53.83
N GLY A 228 -62.33 -9.74 54.29
CA GLY A 228 -62.30 -8.37 54.80
C GLY A 228 -62.66 -8.23 56.28
N LEU A 229 -62.78 -9.34 57.02
CA LEU A 229 -63.06 -9.39 58.45
C LEU A 229 -62.29 -10.55 59.11
N ILE A 230 -61.43 -10.19 60.05
CA ILE A 230 -60.69 -11.18 60.84
C ILE A 230 -61.66 -11.90 61.79
N SER A 231 -61.93 -13.15 61.51
CA SER A 231 -62.96 -13.96 62.15
C SER A 231 -62.43 -15.37 62.46
N LEU A 232 -63.27 -16.23 63.04
CA LEU A 232 -62.88 -17.63 63.23
C LEU A 232 -62.71 -18.39 61.90
N ALA A 233 -63.25 -17.89 60.79
CA ALA A 233 -63.10 -18.52 59.48
C ALA A 233 -61.63 -18.51 59.01
N ASP A 234 -60.86 -17.50 59.43
CA ASP A 234 -59.42 -17.36 59.15
C ASP A 234 -58.55 -18.42 59.84
N ILE A 235 -59.10 -19.32 60.67
CA ILE A 235 -58.35 -20.50 61.11
C ILE A 235 -58.25 -21.56 60.01
N THR A 236 -59.19 -21.56 59.07
CA THR A 236 -59.28 -22.57 57.99
C THR A 236 -58.01 -22.57 57.13
N PRO A 237 -57.47 -21.42 56.69
CA PRO A 237 -56.24 -21.40 55.91
C PRO A 237 -55.01 -21.86 56.69
N ILE A 238 -54.91 -21.58 58.01
CA ILE A 238 -53.84 -22.15 58.86
C ILE A 238 -53.89 -23.68 58.83
N GLY A 239 -55.08 -24.27 59.02
CA GLY A 239 -55.26 -25.72 58.99
C GLY A 239 -55.04 -26.33 57.60
N GLN A 240 -55.49 -25.64 56.55
CA GLN A 240 -55.36 -26.09 55.17
C GLN A 240 -53.90 -26.12 54.68
N TYR A 241 -53.07 -25.21 55.18
CA TYR A 241 -51.68 -25.02 54.74
C TYR A 241 -50.67 -25.36 55.83
N TYR A 242 -51.09 -26.01 56.92
CA TYR A 242 -50.23 -26.36 58.05
C TYR A 242 -48.98 -27.12 57.60
N GLY A 243 -47.80 -26.63 58.00
CA GLY A 243 -46.50 -27.18 57.61
C GLY A 243 -45.93 -26.60 56.30
N ASN A 244 -46.64 -25.68 55.63
CA ASN A 244 -46.07 -24.94 54.51
C ASN A 244 -44.95 -24.00 54.98
N ALA A 245 -43.79 -24.04 54.33
CA ALA A 245 -42.67 -23.15 54.59
C ALA A 245 -42.07 -22.57 53.31
N ILE A 246 -41.59 -21.32 53.38
CA ILE A 246 -40.88 -20.65 52.27
C ILE A 246 -39.46 -20.27 52.71
N SER A 247 -38.47 -20.97 52.16
CA SER A 247 -37.04 -20.65 52.32
C SER A 247 -36.51 -19.68 51.24
N GLY A 248 -37.23 -19.53 50.13
CA GLY A 248 -36.90 -18.57 49.07
C GLY A 248 -37.69 -18.83 47.78
N TYR A 249 -37.30 -18.15 46.70
CA TYR A 249 -37.88 -18.31 45.37
C TYR A 249 -36.82 -18.68 44.32
N THR A 250 -37.26 -19.43 43.31
CA THR A 250 -36.49 -19.73 42.09
C THR A 250 -37.15 -19.05 40.90
N VAL A 251 -36.33 -18.40 40.06
CA VAL A 251 -36.75 -17.77 38.80
C VAL A 251 -36.58 -18.76 37.65
N PHE A 252 -37.63 -18.96 36.88
CA PHE A 252 -37.65 -19.84 35.70
C PHE A 252 -37.78 -19.02 34.42
N LEU A 253 -37.00 -19.41 33.41
CA LEU A 253 -37.16 -19.03 32.02
C LEU A 253 -38.10 -20.01 31.34
N VAL A 254 -39.13 -19.51 30.68
CA VAL A 254 -40.08 -20.29 29.88
C VAL A 254 -39.85 -19.95 28.41
N GLN A 255 -39.37 -20.94 27.66
CA GLN A 255 -39.14 -20.82 26.21
C GLN A 255 -39.71 -22.03 25.49
N GLY A 256 -40.56 -21.81 24.48
CA GLY A 256 -41.15 -22.89 23.68
C GLY A 256 -41.98 -23.91 24.49
N GLY A 257 -42.51 -23.51 25.65
CA GLY A 257 -43.25 -24.38 26.56
C GLY A 257 -42.38 -25.24 27.49
N SER A 258 -41.06 -25.00 27.54
CA SER A 258 -40.13 -25.65 28.46
C SER A 258 -39.63 -24.68 29.53
N GLU A 259 -39.60 -25.14 30.78
CA GLU A 259 -39.07 -24.40 31.94
C GLU A 259 -37.58 -24.74 32.14
N SER A 260 -36.75 -23.72 32.34
CA SER A 260 -35.35 -23.87 32.75
C SER A 260 -35.00 -22.86 33.84
N SER A 261 -34.21 -23.26 34.83
CA SER A 261 -33.84 -22.35 35.93
C SER A 261 -32.91 -21.24 35.41
N ALA A 262 -33.33 -19.99 35.59
CA ALA A 262 -32.60 -18.79 35.13
C ALA A 262 -31.40 -18.45 36.03
N THR A 263 -31.47 -18.86 37.29
CA THR A 263 -30.45 -18.66 38.31
C THR A 263 -30.36 -19.91 39.18
N PRO A 264 -29.25 -20.67 39.15
CA PRO A 264 -29.03 -21.73 40.13
C PRO A 264 -28.84 -21.11 41.51
N GLY A 265 -29.83 -21.19 42.39
CA GLY A 265 -29.74 -20.75 43.79
C GLY A 265 -30.95 -19.96 44.28
N SER A 266 -31.18 -20.03 45.59
CA SER A 266 -32.27 -19.35 46.29
C SER A 266 -32.10 -17.84 46.30
N ILE A 267 -33.15 -17.11 45.93
CA ILE A 267 -33.29 -15.71 46.34
C ILE A 267 -33.86 -15.75 47.76
N THR A 268 -32.99 -15.53 48.75
CA THR A 268 -33.36 -15.45 50.16
C THR A 268 -33.50 -13.99 50.56
N ALA A 269 -34.63 -13.61 51.16
CA ALA A 269 -34.70 -12.35 51.88
C ALA A 269 -33.84 -12.44 53.16
N ASP A 270 -33.23 -11.32 53.56
CA ASP A 270 -32.60 -11.20 54.88
C ASP A 270 -33.73 -11.06 55.91
N ARG A 271 -34.10 -12.18 56.56
CA ARG A 271 -35.26 -12.26 57.45
C ARG A 271 -34.78 -12.22 58.90
N ASN A 272 -34.94 -11.07 59.55
CA ASN A 272 -34.82 -10.96 61.00
C ASN A 272 -36.22 -10.99 61.63
N ASP A 273 -36.40 -11.98 62.50
CA ASP A 273 -37.52 -12.31 63.39
C ASP A 273 -38.55 -11.22 63.82
N PHE A 274 -39.82 -11.59 63.60
CA PHE A 274 -41.10 -11.29 64.29
C PHE A 274 -41.68 -9.87 64.35
N TRP A 275 -43.03 -9.82 64.33
CA TRP A 275 -44.04 -8.74 64.56
C TRP A 275 -43.68 -7.61 65.55
N SER A 276 -42.63 -7.76 66.35
CA SER A 276 -42.05 -6.76 67.25
C SER A 276 -40.91 -5.90 66.64
N ALA A 277 -40.35 -6.28 65.49
CA ALA A 277 -39.25 -5.59 64.81
C ALA A 277 -39.70 -4.58 63.72
N GLY A 278 -41.01 -4.41 63.49
CA GLY A 278 -41.57 -3.30 62.74
C GLY A 278 -41.84 -3.55 61.25
N GLN A 279 -41.57 -4.74 60.70
CA GLN A 279 -41.99 -5.10 59.34
C GLN A 279 -43.23 -6.00 59.42
N LYS A 280 -44.41 -5.42 59.19
CA LYS A 280 -45.71 -6.08 59.36
C LYS A 280 -46.40 -6.42 58.03
N THR A 281 -45.65 -6.34 56.93
CA THR A 281 -46.12 -6.61 55.57
C THR A 281 -45.33 -7.76 54.96
N ARG A 282 -45.92 -8.48 54.00
CA ARG A 282 -45.25 -9.54 53.25
C ARG A 282 -43.92 -9.06 52.63
N PRO A 283 -42.85 -9.87 52.64
CA PRO A 283 -41.59 -9.55 51.96
C PRO A 283 -41.78 -9.26 50.47
N GLN A 284 -41.05 -8.26 49.96
CA GLN A 284 -40.98 -7.94 48.54
C GLN A 284 -39.67 -8.45 47.96
N TYR A 285 -39.74 -9.14 46.83
CA TYR A 285 -38.59 -9.64 46.10
C TYR A 285 -38.40 -8.84 44.81
N VAL A 286 -37.15 -8.50 44.53
CA VAL A 286 -36.73 -7.85 43.27
C VAL A 286 -35.51 -8.58 42.73
N LYS A 287 -35.52 -8.90 41.43
CA LYS A 287 -34.42 -9.60 40.76
C LYS A 287 -34.18 -9.04 39.37
N SER A 288 -32.99 -8.50 39.13
CA SER A 288 -32.54 -8.16 37.78
C SER A 288 -32.05 -9.41 37.03
N VAL A 289 -32.49 -9.56 35.78
CA VAL A 289 -32.12 -10.66 34.88
C VAL A 289 -31.63 -10.08 33.55
N ASN A 290 -30.47 -10.54 33.09
CA ASN A 290 -29.96 -10.22 31.76
C ASN A 290 -30.57 -11.18 30.74
N VAL A 291 -31.24 -10.65 29.72
CA VAL A 291 -31.91 -11.43 28.68
C VAL A 291 -31.07 -11.60 27.42
N GLY A 292 -30.00 -10.80 27.23
CA GLY A 292 -29.19 -10.78 26.02
C GLY A 292 -29.97 -10.32 24.79
N GLY A 293 -29.48 -9.31 24.06
CA GLY A 293 -30.18 -8.58 23.00
C GLY A 293 -30.54 -9.39 21.74
N GLY A 294 -31.28 -10.48 21.87
CA GLY A 294 -31.63 -11.36 20.76
C GLY A 294 -32.72 -12.40 21.04
N VAL A 295 -33.49 -12.28 22.12
CA VAL A 295 -34.59 -13.22 22.40
C VAL A 295 -35.93 -12.50 22.44
N ASN A 296 -36.59 -12.46 21.27
CA ASN A 296 -38.04 -12.30 21.21
C ASN A 296 -38.72 -13.54 21.81
N GLY A 297 -39.60 -13.35 22.80
CA GLY A 297 -40.53 -14.39 23.26
C GLY A 297 -40.06 -15.24 24.44
N VAL A 298 -39.28 -14.68 25.37
CA VAL A 298 -38.97 -15.34 26.66
C VAL A 298 -39.95 -14.85 27.73
N ASN A 299 -40.62 -15.80 28.38
CA ASN A 299 -41.46 -15.55 29.55
C ASN A 299 -40.72 -15.94 30.83
N PHE A 300 -41.09 -15.31 31.95
CA PHE A 300 -40.58 -15.61 33.28
C PHE A 300 -41.72 -16.03 34.21
N LEU A 301 -41.44 -16.97 35.10
CA LEU A 301 -42.27 -17.26 36.27
C LEU A 301 -41.38 -17.51 37.49
N VAL A 302 -41.96 -17.40 38.69
CA VAL A 302 -41.27 -17.72 39.95
C VAL A 302 -42.04 -18.76 40.75
N LYS A 303 -41.32 -19.63 41.48
CA LYS A 303 -41.90 -20.61 42.40
C LYS A 303 -41.25 -20.49 43.78
N PRO A 304 -42.02 -20.53 44.88
CA PRO A 304 -41.44 -20.63 46.22
C PRO A 304 -40.83 -22.02 46.43
N MET A 305 -39.87 -22.13 47.34
CA MET A 305 -39.31 -23.41 47.74
C MET A 305 -39.11 -23.53 49.24
N ASP A 306 -39.22 -24.75 49.75
CA ASP A 306 -38.92 -25.07 51.15
C ASP A 306 -37.41 -25.32 51.36
N SER A 307 -37.02 -25.64 52.60
CA SER A 307 -35.62 -25.92 52.97
C SER A 307 -35.04 -27.16 52.27
N ASN A 308 -35.89 -28.00 51.68
CA ASN A 308 -35.50 -29.19 50.93
C ASN A 308 -35.50 -28.94 49.40
N MET A 309 -35.71 -27.69 48.97
CA MET A 309 -35.82 -27.27 47.57
C MET A 309 -37.04 -27.86 46.84
N ASN A 310 -38.08 -28.27 47.54
CA ASN A 310 -39.33 -28.65 46.88
C ASN A 310 -40.02 -27.39 46.36
N GLU A 311 -40.50 -27.42 45.11
CA GLU A 311 -41.18 -26.29 44.48
C GLU A 311 -42.65 -26.18 44.93
N GLY A 312 -43.12 -24.95 45.12
CA GLY A 312 -44.51 -24.62 45.40
C GLY A 312 -45.27 -24.12 44.18
N ALA A 313 -46.35 -23.37 44.41
CA ALA A 313 -47.22 -22.88 43.35
C ALA A 313 -46.50 -21.86 42.43
N PRO A 314 -46.60 -22.01 41.08
CA PRO A 314 -46.02 -21.03 40.15
C PRO A 314 -46.79 -19.71 40.15
N SER A 315 -46.07 -18.61 39.91
CA SER A 315 -46.66 -17.31 39.58
C SER A 315 -47.36 -17.31 38.22
N ASN A 316 -47.99 -16.18 37.86
CA ASN A 316 -48.27 -15.86 36.46
C ASN A 316 -46.97 -15.80 35.63
N GLU A 317 -47.09 -16.05 34.33
CA GLU A 317 -46.01 -15.84 33.36
C GLU A 317 -46.00 -14.39 32.89
N VAL A 318 -44.83 -13.75 32.90
CA VAL A 318 -44.62 -12.41 32.33
C VAL A 318 -43.61 -12.44 31.19
N GLY A 319 -43.98 -11.87 30.04
CA GLY A 319 -43.14 -11.82 28.85
C GLY A 319 -42.30 -10.56 28.75
N ALA A 320 -41.02 -10.70 28.45
CA ALA A 320 -40.17 -9.58 28.07
C ALA A 320 -40.25 -9.34 26.54
N THR A 321 -40.70 -8.16 26.12
CA THR A 321 -40.44 -7.69 24.75
C THR A 321 -39.37 -6.62 24.84
N VAL A 322 -38.10 -7.03 24.83
CA VAL A 322 -36.99 -6.07 24.76
C VAL A 322 -36.72 -5.81 23.29
N VAL A 323 -37.14 -4.65 22.79
CA VAL A 323 -36.67 -4.16 21.49
C VAL A 323 -35.19 -3.84 21.67
N PRO A 324 -34.27 -4.36 20.82
CA PRO A 324 -32.86 -4.00 20.91
C PRO A 324 -32.71 -2.47 20.93
N GLY A 325 -31.96 -1.96 21.90
CA GLY A 325 -31.54 -0.57 21.88
C GLY A 325 -30.59 -0.33 20.71
N ALA A 326 -30.43 0.93 20.29
CA ALA A 326 -29.44 1.27 19.28
C ALA A 326 -28.06 0.68 19.63
N PRO A 327 -27.27 0.21 18.64
CA PRO A 327 -26.00 -0.46 18.91
C PRO A 327 -25.01 0.47 19.62
N GLU A 328 -24.02 -0.09 20.32
CA GLU A 328 -22.95 0.70 20.91
C GLU A 328 -22.09 1.35 19.81
N PRO A 329 -21.55 2.57 20.04
CA PRO A 329 -20.72 3.24 19.06
C PRO A 329 -19.39 2.49 18.83
N PRO A 330 -18.83 2.53 17.61
CA PRO A 330 -17.45 2.13 17.37
C PRO A 330 -16.48 2.99 18.20
N THR A 331 -15.35 2.43 18.61
CA THR A 331 -14.34 3.13 19.44
C THR A 331 -12.96 3.15 18.77
N ALA A 332 -12.00 3.86 19.37
CA ALA A 332 -10.61 3.94 18.92
C ALA A 332 -10.46 4.30 17.43
N VAL A 333 -11.20 5.31 16.98
CA VAL A 333 -11.11 5.78 15.60
C VAL A 333 -9.75 6.44 15.38
N SER A 334 -9.06 5.99 14.35
CA SER A 334 -7.76 6.50 13.93
C SER A 334 -7.75 6.72 12.44
N GLY A 335 -6.98 7.69 11.98
CA GLY A 335 -6.81 7.94 10.56
C GLY A 335 -5.33 8.00 10.22
N LEU A 336 -4.95 7.28 9.18
CA LEU A 336 -3.57 7.21 8.70
C LEU A 336 -3.56 7.63 7.23
N SER A 337 -2.78 8.66 6.91
CA SER A 337 -2.37 8.93 5.54
C SER A 337 -1.04 8.22 5.28
N ASP A 338 -0.94 7.52 4.15
CA ASP A 338 0.27 6.78 3.82
C ASP A 338 1.33 7.71 3.21
N GLU A 339 2.37 8.00 3.99
CA GLU A 339 3.49 8.83 3.55
C GLU A 339 4.36 8.16 2.47
N THR A 340 4.27 6.83 2.31
CA THR A 340 5.08 6.11 1.32
C THR A 340 4.49 6.16 -0.08
N THR A 341 3.15 6.09 -0.19
CA THR A 341 2.46 6.19 -1.48
C THR A 341 2.07 7.62 -1.82
N GLY A 342 1.77 8.47 -0.82
CA GLY A 342 1.45 9.89 -0.98
C GLY A 342 0.46 10.21 -2.10
N ASN A 343 -0.58 9.39 -2.17
CA ASN A 343 -1.60 9.41 -3.22
C ASN A 343 -2.91 10.07 -2.75
N LEU A 344 -2.84 10.95 -1.73
CA LEU A 344 -4.00 11.62 -1.15
C LEU A 344 -5.08 10.65 -0.63
N THR A 345 -4.68 9.52 -0.06
CA THR A 345 -5.62 8.59 0.59
C THR A 345 -5.51 8.66 2.11
N VAL A 346 -6.66 8.55 2.77
CA VAL A 346 -6.76 8.44 4.22
C VAL A 346 -7.44 7.14 4.56
N LYS A 347 -6.77 6.30 5.34
CA LYS A 347 -7.31 5.06 5.88
C LYS A 347 -7.82 5.30 7.30
N VAL A 348 -9.14 5.31 7.45
CA VAL A 348 -9.83 5.41 8.74
C VAL A 348 -9.98 4.00 9.29
N ASN A 349 -9.52 3.75 10.51
CA ASN A 349 -9.65 2.47 11.21
C ASN A 349 -10.43 2.69 12.52
N TRP A 350 -11.19 1.69 12.95
CA TRP A 350 -11.93 1.73 14.21
C TRP A 350 -12.00 0.36 14.86
N THR A 351 -12.21 0.32 16.17
CA THR A 351 -12.63 -0.89 16.88
C THR A 351 -14.13 -1.07 16.67
N LYS A 352 -14.51 -2.27 16.25
CA LYS A 352 -15.91 -2.63 15.99
C LYS A 352 -16.77 -2.46 17.24
N SER A 353 -18.04 -2.15 17.02
CA SER A 353 -19.05 -2.21 18.09
C SER A 353 -19.15 -3.63 18.65
N VAL A 354 -19.42 -3.73 19.95
CA VAL A 354 -19.62 -5.01 20.65
C VAL A 354 -21.06 -5.54 20.50
N SER A 355 -21.99 -4.71 19.99
CA SER A 355 -23.37 -5.11 19.73
C SER A 355 -23.44 -6.17 18.62
N ALA A 356 -24.11 -7.29 18.90
CA ALA A 356 -24.13 -8.47 18.03
C ALA A 356 -25.01 -8.32 16.78
N ASP A 357 -25.88 -7.33 16.77
CA ASP A 357 -26.89 -7.02 15.75
C ASP A 357 -26.44 -5.97 14.72
N VAL A 358 -25.20 -5.48 14.81
CA VAL A 358 -24.64 -4.51 13.85
C VAL A 358 -24.56 -5.12 12.46
N VAL A 359 -25.15 -4.43 11.47
CA VAL A 359 -25.12 -4.82 10.05
C VAL A 359 -24.20 -3.94 9.20
N SER A 360 -23.99 -2.68 9.59
CA SER A 360 -23.12 -1.77 8.86
C SER A 360 -22.54 -0.65 9.73
N TYR A 361 -21.50 -0.01 9.22
CA TYR A 361 -20.93 1.23 9.74
C TYR A 361 -21.13 2.35 8.72
N GLU A 362 -21.44 3.55 9.20
CA GLU A 362 -21.51 4.78 8.41
C GLU A 362 -20.35 5.69 8.79
N ILE A 363 -19.61 6.15 7.78
CA ILE A 363 -18.42 6.98 7.94
C ILE A 363 -18.79 8.37 7.47
N GLU A 364 -18.57 9.35 8.34
CA GLU A 364 -18.76 10.76 8.05
C GLU A 364 -17.45 11.53 8.09
N ARG A 365 -17.39 12.61 7.32
CA ARG A 365 -16.25 13.51 7.22
C ARG A 365 -16.69 14.97 7.14
N LYS A 366 -15.90 15.86 7.73
CA LYS A 366 -15.92 17.32 7.50
C LYS A 366 -14.50 17.86 7.29
N LEU A 367 -14.36 19.09 6.80
CA LEU A 367 -13.07 19.78 6.91
C LEU A 367 -12.82 20.12 8.38
N SER A 368 -11.58 20.01 8.86
CA SER A 368 -11.27 20.32 10.27
C SER A 368 -11.53 21.79 10.63
N SER A 369 -11.53 22.68 9.64
CA SER A 369 -11.88 24.09 9.80
C SER A 369 -13.38 24.38 9.91
N GLU A 370 -14.22 23.42 9.51
CA GLU A 370 -15.68 23.55 9.55
C GLU A 370 -16.24 23.20 10.93
N ASP A 371 -17.44 23.70 11.21
CA ASP A 371 -18.15 23.43 12.46
C ASP A 371 -18.60 21.97 12.61
N GLU A 372 -18.99 21.60 13.82
CA GLU A 372 -19.40 20.24 14.20
C GLU A 372 -20.66 19.73 13.46
N PHE A 373 -21.43 20.60 12.81
CA PHE A 373 -22.64 20.22 12.09
C PHE A 373 -22.39 19.98 10.59
N SER A 374 -21.17 20.19 10.12
CA SER A 374 -20.79 20.08 8.70
C SER A 374 -20.37 18.67 8.27
N PHE A 375 -20.48 17.67 9.15
CA PHE A 375 -20.20 16.28 8.80
C PHE A 375 -21.14 15.78 7.69
N SER A 376 -20.56 15.07 6.72
CA SER A 376 -21.28 14.45 5.61
C SER A 376 -20.90 12.98 5.47
N VAL A 377 -21.86 12.13 5.13
CA VAL A 377 -21.62 10.69 4.89
C VAL A 377 -20.78 10.54 3.63
N ILE A 378 -19.63 9.87 3.76
CA ILE A 378 -18.73 9.57 2.64
C ILE A 378 -18.79 8.12 2.20
N GLY A 379 -19.30 7.23 3.05
CA GLY A 379 -19.48 5.83 2.70
C GLY A 379 -20.03 4.98 3.83
N THR A 380 -20.39 3.76 3.47
CA THR A 380 -20.80 2.72 4.41
C THR A 380 -19.92 1.48 4.25
N SER A 381 -19.75 0.73 5.34
CA SER A 381 -18.98 -0.51 5.39
C SER A 381 -19.81 -1.61 6.03
N GLY A 382 -19.62 -2.88 5.63
CA GLY A 382 -20.33 -4.00 6.26
C GLY A 382 -19.88 -4.24 7.71
N SER A 383 -20.69 -4.95 8.49
CA SER A 383 -20.44 -5.25 9.93
C SER A 383 -19.09 -5.92 10.24
N ALA A 384 -18.55 -6.69 9.30
CA ALA A 384 -17.23 -7.32 9.43
C ALA A 384 -16.06 -6.35 9.18
N SER A 385 -16.30 -5.12 8.75
CA SER A 385 -15.27 -4.13 8.45
C SER A 385 -14.86 -3.37 9.71
N SER A 386 -13.58 -3.00 9.79
CA SER A 386 -13.00 -2.14 10.83
C SER A 386 -12.15 -1.02 10.26
N GLN A 387 -12.32 -0.75 8.96
CA GLN A 387 -11.55 0.24 8.22
C GLN A 387 -12.31 0.73 6.99
N TYR A 388 -12.04 1.95 6.56
CA TYR A 388 -12.53 2.59 5.34
C TYR A 388 -11.42 3.43 4.72
N THR A 389 -11.31 3.43 3.39
CA THR A 389 -10.33 4.24 2.66
C THR A 389 -11.05 5.38 1.94
N ASP A 390 -10.71 6.60 2.31
CA ASP A 390 -11.17 7.84 1.68
C ASP A 390 -10.11 8.40 0.73
N VAL A 391 -10.52 8.81 -0.47
CA VAL A 391 -9.65 9.44 -1.47
C VAL A 391 -9.92 10.94 -1.48
N ARG A 392 -8.86 11.73 -1.32
CA ARG A 392 -8.93 13.18 -1.13
C ARG A 392 -8.43 13.92 -2.37
N PRO A 393 -9.00 15.10 -2.66
CA PRO A 393 -8.53 15.92 -3.79
C PRO A 393 -7.27 16.73 -3.45
N ASP A 394 -7.01 16.96 -2.16
CA ASP A 394 -5.97 17.84 -1.65
C ASP A 394 -5.50 17.43 -0.25
N THR A 395 -4.52 18.16 0.28
CA THR A 395 -3.96 17.97 1.62
C THR A 395 -4.72 18.75 2.69
N THR A 396 -5.96 19.17 2.45
CA THR A 396 -6.74 19.93 3.43
C THR A 396 -7.11 19.02 4.60
N SER A 397 -6.87 19.47 5.83
CA SER A 397 -7.17 18.73 7.07
C SER A 397 -8.66 18.39 7.16
N VAL A 398 -8.95 17.16 7.57
CA VAL A 398 -10.30 16.61 7.67
C VAL A 398 -10.50 15.85 8.97
N ASP A 399 -11.72 15.90 9.48
CA ASP A 399 -12.14 15.12 10.65
C ASP A 399 -13.05 13.97 10.20
N TYR A 400 -12.86 12.79 10.78
CA TYR A 400 -13.68 11.61 10.54
C TYR A 400 -14.35 11.12 11.82
N ARG A 401 -15.58 10.64 11.71
CA ARG A 401 -16.28 9.89 12.76
C ARG A 401 -17.08 8.75 12.16
N VAL A 402 -17.34 7.71 12.97
CA VAL A 402 -18.01 6.49 12.52
C VAL A 402 -19.15 6.16 13.48
N ARG A 403 -20.27 5.68 12.96
CA ARG A 403 -21.37 5.11 13.77
C ARG A 403 -21.81 3.75 13.22
N ALA A 404 -22.33 2.90 14.09
CA ALA A 404 -22.88 1.60 13.75
C ALA A 404 -24.37 1.70 13.44
N LYS A 405 -24.88 0.76 12.63
CA LYS A 405 -26.30 0.58 12.33
C LYS A 405 -26.67 -0.88 12.49
N ASP A 406 -27.79 -1.17 13.15
CA ASP A 406 -28.33 -2.52 13.37
C ASP A 406 -29.28 -2.99 12.25
N SER A 407 -29.81 -4.21 12.39
CA SER A 407 -30.76 -4.84 11.47
C SER A 407 -32.11 -4.13 11.37
N GLU A 408 -32.51 -3.45 12.43
CA GLU A 408 -33.76 -2.70 12.58
C GLU A 408 -33.64 -1.28 12.00
N GLY A 409 -32.40 -0.86 11.71
CA GLY A 409 -32.06 0.39 11.08
C GLY A 409 -31.79 1.54 12.06
N LEU A 410 -31.65 1.26 13.36
CA LEU A 410 -31.26 2.23 14.37
C LEU A 410 -29.75 2.49 14.28
N PHE A 411 -29.37 3.73 14.58
CA PHE A 411 -27.98 4.17 14.57
C PHE A 411 -27.46 4.34 16.00
N SER A 412 -26.23 3.90 16.24
CA SER A 412 -25.50 4.24 17.46
C SER A 412 -25.26 5.76 17.56
N ALA A 413 -24.78 6.20 18.73
CA ALA A 413 -24.03 7.45 18.80
C ALA A 413 -22.81 7.43 17.85
N TYR A 414 -22.23 8.60 17.55
CA TYR A 414 -20.97 8.64 16.83
C TYR A 414 -19.80 8.28 17.74
N SER A 415 -18.74 7.72 17.16
CA SER A 415 -17.42 7.66 17.78
C SER A 415 -16.87 9.07 18.07
N ASP A 416 -15.79 9.13 18.86
CA ASP A 416 -14.91 10.30 18.85
C ASP A 416 -14.43 10.59 17.42
N SER A 417 -14.18 11.87 17.13
CA SER A 417 -13.64 12.31 15.85
C SER A 417 -12.12 12.24 15.82
N VAL A 418 -11.54 11.85 14.68
CA VAL A 418 -10.10 11.93 14.43
C VAL A 418 -9.78 12.92 13.30
N SER A 419 -8.82 13.81 13.54
CA SER A 419 -8.31 14.74 12.53
C SER A 419 -7.12 14.14 11.79
N VAL A 420 -7.11 14.28 10.46
CA VAL A 420 -6.04 13.76 9.59
C VAL A 420 -5.74 14.76 8.49
N VAL A 421 -4.46 14.95 8.18
CA VAL A 421 -4.01 15.67 7.00
C VAL A 421 -3.65 14.64 5.91
N PRO A 422 -4.35 14.62 4.77
CA PRO A 422 -3.99 13.75 3.65
C PRO A 422 -2.59 14.11 3.13
N PHE A 423 -1.80 13.10 2.79
CA PHE A 423 -0.44 13.32 2.29
C PHE A 423 -0.40 13.18 0.76
N LYS A 424 0.19 14.18 0.10
CA LYS A 424 0.57 14.13 -1.32
C LYS A 424 2.08 14.07 -1.42
N ALA A 425 2.62 13.03 -2.05
CA ALA A 425 4.05 12.95 -2.33
C ALA A 425 4.45 14.07 -3.31
N ALA A 426 5.54 14.76 -2.99
CA ALA A 426 6.14 15.72 -3.91
C ALA A 426 6.67 14.98 -5.15
N ILE A 427 6.39 15.52 -6.34
CA ILE A 427 6.95 14.97 -7.58
C ILE A 427 8.45 15.33 -7.63
N PRO A 428 9.36 14.35 -7.79
CA PRO A 428 10.78 14.64 -7.88
C PRO A 428 11.14 15.54 -9.08
N ALA A 429 11.85 16.64 -8.81
CA ALA A 429 12.38 17.53 -9.83
C ALA A 429 13.57 16.88 -10.60
N PRO A 430 13.88 17.33 -11.83
CA PRO A 430 15.02 16.87 -12.60
C PRO A 430 16.36 17.08 -11.87
N LEU A 431 17.28 16.14 -12.05
CA LEU A 431 18.59 16.14 -11.39
C LEU A 431 19.68 16.68 -12.33
N ASN A 432 20.80 17.15 -11.77
CA ASN A 432 22.00 17.52 -12.53
C ASN A 432 21.70 18.48 -13.69
N VAL A 433 20.88 19.50 -13.42
CA VAL A 433 20.60 20.55 -14.40
C VAL A 433 21.89 21.33 -14.65
N THR A 434 22.26 21.44 -15.91
CA THR A 434 23.45 22.16 -16.37
C THR A 434 23.07 23.07 -17.51
N ALA A 435 23.71 24.23 -17.58
CA ALA A 435 23.57 25.19 -18.66
C ALA A 435 24.97 25.56 -19.15
N ALA A 436 25.18 25.55 -20.46
CA ALA A 436 26.44 25.96 -21.08
C ALA A 436 26.17 26.62 -22.43
N ALA A 437 27.01 27.56 -22.85
CA ALA A 437 26.96 28.11 -24.20
C ALA A 437 27.00 26.97 -25.23
N LYS A 438 26.13 27.02 -26.24
CA LYS A 438 26.05 25.96 -27.25
C LYS A 438 27.12 26.15 -28.33
N ASP A 439 28.08 25.25 -28.37
CA ASP A 439 29.10 25.22 -29.42
C ASP A 439 28.46 25.13 -30.82
N GLY A 440 28.97 25.94 -31.75
CA GLY A 440 28.51 26.00 -33.14
C GLY A 440 27.16 26.71 -33.35
N VAL A 441 26.54 27.27 -32.30
CA VAL A 441 25.27 28.01 -32.41
C VAL A 441 25.43 29.39 -31.78
N ASN A 442 25.30 30.43 -32.62
CA ASN A 442 25.45 31.79 -32.16
C ASN A 442 24.39 32.17 -31.13
N ALA A 443 24.83 32.79 -30.03
CA ALA A 443 23.96 33.36 -29.03
C ALA A 443 22.93 32.37 -28.45
N ALA A 444 23.40 31.17 -28.12
CA ALA A 444 22.56 30.08 -27.60
C ALA A 444 23.17 29.40 -26.36
N ILE A 445 22.29 28.84 -25.52
CA ILE A 445 22.63 28.05 -24.34
C ILE A 445 21.96 26.68 -24.46
N GLU A 446 22.73 25.62 -24.23
CA GLU A 446 22.22 24.25 -24.08
C GLU A 446 21.97 23.95 -22.61
N VAL A 447 20.73 23.64 -22.28
CA VAL A 447 20.31 23.18 -20.96
C VAL A 447 20.17 21.67 -21.00
N LYS A 448 20.81 20.95 -20.07
CA LYS A 448 20.72 19.48 -19.94
C LYS A 448 20.30 19.10 -18.53
N TRP A 449 19.57 18.01 -18.41
CA TRP A 449 19.11 17.48 -17.12
C TRP A 449 19.08 15.95 -17.12
N GLN A 450 18.98 15.36 -15.93
CA GLN A 450 18.81 13.93 -15.74
C GLN A 450 17.40 13.61 -15.22
N GLN A 451 16.90 12.45 -15.62
CA GLN A 451 15.61 11.96 -15.15
C GLN A 451 15.67 11.64 -13.66
N PRO A 452 14.71 12.12 -12.86
CA PRO A 452 14.59 11.70 -11.47
C PRO A 452 13.98 10.29 -11.36
N ALA A 453 14.03 9.69 -10.17
CA ALA A 453 13.53 8.34 -9.90
C ALA A 453 11.98 8.27 -9.84
N THR A 454 11.32 8.67 -10.93
CA THR A 454 9.87 8.61 -11.13
C THR A 454 9.52 8.38 -12.61
N ILE A 455 8.25 8.05 -12.89
CA ILE A 455 7.71 7.93 -14.24
C ILE A 455 7.41 9.33 -14.77
N VAL A 456 8.18 9.77 -15.76
CA VAL A 456 8.04 11.10 -16.36
C VAL A 456 7.23 11.02 -17.65
N LYS A 457 6.35 12.00 -17.85
CA LYS A 457 5.63 12.23 -19.10
C LYS A 457 6.37 13.22 -20.00
N ASN A 458 6.79 14.35 -19.44
CA ASN A 458 7.51 15.42 -20.11
C ASN A 458 8.20 16.34 -19.10
N TYR A 459 8.94 17.35 -19.58
CA TYR A 459 9.61 18.36 -18.77
C TYR A 459 9.20 19.76 -19.22
N SER A 460 9.13 20.73 -18.30
CA SER A 460 9.09 22.15 -18.67
C SER A 460 10.42 22.81 -18.32
N VAL A 461 10.97 23.59 -19.25
CA VAL A 461 12.17 24.39 -19.05
C VAL A 461 11.74 25.83 -18.82
N TYR A 462 12.26 26.42 -17.75
CA TYR A 462 12.04 27.81 -17.39
C TYR A 462 13.36 28.57 -17.45
N SER A 463 13.29 29.83 -17.86
CA SER A 463 14.43 30.75 -17.92
C SER A 463 14.04 32.12 -17.36
N ARG A 464 15.04 32.82 -16.84
CA ARG A 464 14.95 34.24 -16.50
C ARG A 464 16.30 34.90 -16.67
N VAL A 465 16.31 36.22 -16.84
CA VAL A 465 17.57 36.97 -16.78
C VAL A 465 18.01 37.05 -15.33
N GLN A 466 19.32 36.91 -15.07
CA GLN A 466 19.87 37.00 -13.72
C GLN A 466 19.43 38.33 -13.05
N GLY A 467 18.79 38.21 -11.88
CA GLY A 467 18.25 39.33 -11.11
C GLY A 467 16.75 39.58 -11.29
N GLU A 468 16.10 38.94 -12.27
CA GLU A 468 14.64 38.94 -12.38
C GLU A 468 14.00 37.99 -11.35
N VAL A 469 12.78 38.31 -10.91
CA VAL A 469 12.07 37.53 -9.88
C VAL A 469 11.35 36.34 -10.51
N ASP A 470 10.63 36.58 -11.60
CA ASP A 470 9.70 35.62 -12.18
C ASP A 470 10.38 34.68 -13.20
N TRP A 471 10.02 33.41 -13.14
CA TRP A 471 10.47 32.38 -14.09
C TRP A 471 9.56 32.35 -15.32
N ASN A 472 10.13 32.42 -16.52
CA ASN A 472 9.39 32.29 -17.77
C ASN A 472 9.49 30.86 -18.30
N LYS A 473 8.35 30.18 -18.50
CA LYS A 473 8.33 28.88 -19.17
C LYS A 473 8.65 29.08 -20.66
N ILE A 474 9.82 28.64 -21.10
CA ILE A 474 10.30 28.83 -22.48
C ILE A 474 10.12 27.59 -23.35
N TYR A 475 10.01 26.41 -22.74
CA TYR A 475 9.88 25.17 -23.48
C TYR A 475 9.16 24.07 -22.68
N THR A 476 8.52 23.14 -23.38
CA THR A 476 8.01 21.89 -22.80
C THR A 476 8.32 20.76 -23.78
N THR A 477 8.93 19.68 -23.27
CA THR A 477 9.31 18.54 -24.12
C THR A 477 8.06 17.81 -24.62
N ASN A 478 8.17 17.20 -25.81
CA ASN A 478 7.08 16.39 -26.36
C ASN A 478 7.05 14.98 -25.75
N PHE A 479 8.22 14.49 -25.35
CA PHE A 479 8.42 13.13 -24.86
C PHE A 479 9.34 13.12 -23.64
N PRO A 480 9.30 12.06 -22.81
CA PRO A 480 10.16 11.99 -21.64
C PRO A 480 11.61 11.68 -22.00
N LEU A 481 11.93 11.16 -23.19
CA LEU A 481 13.31 10.85 -23.59
C LEU A 481 14.14 12.09 -23.92
N GLU A 482 13.51 13.25 -24.15
CA GLU A 482 14.20 14.52 -24.40
C GLU A 482 14.80 15.05 -23.08
N LYS A 483 16.14 15.07 -22.98
CA LYS A 483 16.90 15.48 -21.77
C LYS A 483 17.75 16.75 -21.97
N SER A 484 17.51 17.45 -23.07
CA SER A 484 18.22 18.68 -23.41
C SER A 484 17.35 19.62 -24.22
N TYR A 485 17.59 20.92 -24.06
CA TYR A 485 16.96 21.99 -24.84
C TYR A 485 18.00 23.05 -25.20
N ILE A 486 17.92 23.60 -26.42
CA ILE A 486 18.77 24.70 -26.87
C ILE A 486 17.91 25.97 -26.90
N ASP A 487 18.22 26.89 -25.99
CA ASP A 487 17.65 28.22 -25.95
C ASP A 487 18.48 29.14 -26.85
N SER A 488 17.87 29.78 -27.85
CA SER A 488 18.58 30.47 -28.94
C SER A 488 18.05 31.88 -29.17
N GLY A 489 18.85 32.73 -29.80
CA GLY A 489 18.49 34.14 -30.01
C GLY A 489 18.62 34.98 -28.74
N LEU A 490 19.51 34.58 -27.83
CA LEU A 490 19.75 35.24 -26.56
C LEU A 490 20.67 36.46 -26.73
N ASN A 491 20.70 37.34 -25.74
CA ASN A 491 21.61 38.48 -25.74
C ASN A 491 22.99 38.06 -25.20
N ILE A 492 24.03 38.19 -26.02
CA ILE A 492 25.42 37.97 -25.61
C ILE A 492 25.79 38.98 -24.51
N GLY A 493 26.49 38.50 -23.47
CA GLY A 493 26.83 39.29 -22.28
C GLY A 493 25.77 39.27 -21.18
N THR A 494 24.60 38.66 -21.41
CA THR A 494 23.53 38.50 -20.41
C THR A 494 23.55 37.10 -19.80
N THR A 495 23.62 37.01 -18.48
CA THR A 495 23.49 35.73 -17.77
C THR A 495 22.02 35.31 -17.68
N TYR A 496 21.73 34.12 -18.17
CA TYR A 496 20.43 33.48 -18.05
C TYR A 496 20.50 32.36 -17.01
N GLU A 497 19.48 32.31 -16.16
CA GLU A 497 19.29 31.26 -15.16
C GLU A 497 18.21 30.31 -15.66
N TYR A 498 18.37 29.01 -15.41
CA TYR A 498 17.48 27.95 -15.87
C TYR A 498 17.12 27.01 -14.73
N VAL A 499 15.85 26.62 -14.68
CA VAL A 499 15.34 25.50 -13.89
C VAL A 499 14.44 24.64 -14.76
N VAL A 500 14.36 23.36 -14.44
CA VAL A 500 13.54 22.39 -15.16
C VAL A 500 12.59 21.73 -14.16
N THR A 501 11.36 21.45 -14.59
CA THR A 501 10.38 20.69 -13.80
C THR A 501 10.05 19.38 -14.48
N THR A 502 9.67 18.39 -13.68
CA THR A 502 9.13 17.10 -14.14
C THR A 502 7.62 17.20 -14.25
N ILE A 503 7.04 16.73 -15.34
CA ILE A 503 5.60 16.57 -15.49
C ILE A 503 5.26 15.07 -15.47
N THR A 504 4.32 14.69 -14.61
CA THR A 504 3.79 13.32 -14.50
C THR A 504 2.27 13.32 -14.70
N ASN A 505 1.59 12.20 -14.40
CA ASN A 505 0.12 12.17 -14.45
C ASN A 505 -0.52 12.90 -13.25
N GLU A 506 0.26 13.12 -12.19
CA GLU A 506 -0.17 13.70 -10.90
C GLU A 506 0.03 15.23 -10.84
N GLY A 507 0.73 15.80 -11.83
CA GLY A 507 0.99 17.23 -11.95
C GLY A 507 2.41 17.56 -12.41
N GLU A 508 2.87 18.75 -12.03
CA GLU A 508 4.22 19.28 -12.28
C GLU A 508 4.99 19.36 -10.95
N SER A 509 6.29 19.05 -10.97
CA SER A 509 7.15 19.17 -9.79
C SER A 509 7.48 20.61 -9.45
N ASP A 510 8.07 20.83 -8.27
CA ASP A 510 8.84 22.04 -8.00
C ASP A 510 10.04 22.17 -8.97
N TYR A 511 10.64 23.36 -8.98
CA TYR A 511 11.84 23.64 -9.78
C TYR A 511 13.04 22.78 -9.33
N SER A 512 13.83 22.34 -10.31
CA SER A 512 15.14 21.74 -10.06
C SER A 512 16.11 22.71 -9.38
N GLU A 513 17.29 22.19 -9.04
CA GLU A 513 18.47 23.04 -8.86
C GLU A 513 18.65 23.98 -10.06
N MET A 514 19.10 25.19 -9.79
CA MET A 514 19.33 26.22 -10.80
C MET A 514 20.67 26.00 -11.51
N ALA A 515 20.67 26.13 -12.83
CA ALA A 515 21.88 26.30 -13.62
C ALA A 515 21.91 27.70 -14.22
N SER A 516 23.09 28.24 -14.50
CA SER A 516 23.22 29.52 -15.20
C SER A 516 24.35 29.49 -16.21
N SER A 517 24.19 30.24 -17.29
CA SER A 517 25.24 30.43 -18.29
C SER A 517 25.03 31.76 -19.01
N MET A 518 26.08 32.21 -19.68
CA MET A 518 26.03 33.31 -20.63
C MET A 518 26.16 32.72 -22.05
N PRO A 519 25.40 33.20 -23.05
CA PRO A 519 25.56 32.75 -24.42
C PRO A 519 26.83 33.36 -25.01
N SER A 520 27.47 32.63 -25.93
CA SER A 520 28.71 33.05 -26.59
C SER A 520 28.47 33.37 -28.06
N GLU A 521 29.33 34.21 -28.62
CA GLU A 521 29.45 34.33 -30.08
C GLU A 521 29.94 33.01 -30.67
N VAL A 522 29.39 32.65 -31.83
CA VAL A 522 29.94 31.52 -32.59
C VAL A 522 31.28 31.96 -33.18
N VAL A 523 32.34 31.20 -32.90
CA VAL A 523 33.67 31.46 -33.47
C VAL A 523 33.74 30.77 -34.84
N ILE A 524 33.58 31.55 -35.92
CA ILE A 524 33.84 31.07 -37.28
C ILE A 524 35.36 31.02 -37.52
N VAL A 525 35.86 29.87 -37.96
CA VAL A 525 37.28 29.70 -38.30
C VAL A 525 37.43 29.91 -39.80
N PRO A 526 38.19 30.94 -40.25
CA PRO A 526 38.48 31.13 -41.66
C PRO A 526 39.13 29.88 -42.24
N ILE A 527 38.72 29.49 -43.45
CA ILE A 527 39.36 28.40 -44.19
C ILE A 527 40.31 28.98 -45.24
N THR A 528 41.48 28.38 -45.39
CA THR A 528 42.51 28.79 -46.36
C THR A 528 42.98 27.57 -47.15
N ILE A 529 43.14 27.73 -48.48
CA ILE A 529 43.78 26.74 -49.35
C ILE A 529 45.29 26.80 -49.12
N THR A 530 45.87 25.70 -48.65
CA THR A 530 47.31 25.56 -48.38
C THR A 530 48.07 24.91 -49.55
N GLY A 531 47.36 24.29 -50.50
CA GLY A 531 47.99 23.69 -51.67
C GLY A 531 46.98 23.17 -52.70
N LEU A 532 47.33 23.32 -53.97
CA LEU A 532 46.56 22.87 -55.13
C LEU A 532 47.49 22.16 -56.11
N THR A 533 47.20 20.90 -56.47
CA THR A 533 48.09 20.09 -57.32
C THR A 533 47.35 19.36 -58.43
N THR A 534 48.07 19.02 -59.51
CA THR A 534 47.60 18.16 -60.60
C THR A 534 48.64 17.07 -60.90
N SER A 535 48.20 15.88 -61.29
CA SER A 535 49.11 14.84 -61.81
C SER A 535 49.66 15.18 -63.21
N LYS A 536 49.00 16.04 -63.98
CA LYS A 536 49.51 16.45 -65.30
C LYS A 536 48.97 17.80 -65.72
N THR A 537 49.79 18.55 -66.43
CA THR A 537 49.51 19.91 -66.92
C THR A 537 49.11 19.95 -68.39
N THR A 538 49.22 18.84 -69.11
CA THR A 538 48.96 18.75 -70.57
C THR A 538 48.11 17.51 -70.87
N HIS A 539 47.20 17.60 -71.85
CA HIS A 539 46.26 16.55 -72.23
C HIS A 539 45.93 16.57 -73.72
N HIS A 540 45.83 15.40 -74.35
CA HIS A 540 45.41 15.32 -75.74
C HIS A 540 43.89 15.50 -75.85
N THR A 541 43.42 16.17 -76.91
CA THR A 541 41.98 16.40 -77.17
C THR A 541 41.15 15.12 -77.18
N SER A 542 41.74 13.99 -77.58
CA SER A 542 41.07 12.67 -77.56
C SER A 542 40.82 12.11 -76.15
N GLY A 543 41.53 12.59 -75.12
CA GLY A 543 41.45 12.07 -73.76
C GLY A 543 41.99 10.64 -73.56
N SER A 544 42.72 10.07 -74.54
CA SER A 544 43.17 8.67 -74.52
C SER A 544 44.15 8.32 -73.39
N GLU A 545 44.78 9.31 -72.78
CA GLU A 545 45.77 9.15 -71.70
C GLU A 545 45.15 9.02 -70.30
N GLY A 546 43.82 8.92 -70.20
CA GLY A 546 43.10 8.94 -68.93
C GLY A 546 43.08 10.33 -68.26
N PRO A 547 42.42 10.49 -67.11
CA PRO A 547 42.19 11.78 -66.47
C PRO A 547 43.41 12.40 -65.78
N ALA A 548 43.42 13.72 -65.58
CA ALA A 548 44.27 14.40 -64.60
C ALA A 548 43.68 14.21 -63.20
N ASN A 549 44.52 13.85 -62.22
CA ASN A 549 44.13 13.82 -60.81
C ASN A 549 44.42 15.19 -60.20
N LEU A 550 43.41 15.80 -59.59
CA LEU A 550 43.47 17.12 -58.98
C LEU A 550 43.26 16.99 -57.48
N SER A 551 44.03 17.72 -56.68
CA SER A 551 43.85 17.75 -55.23
C SER A 551 44.00 19.15 -54.65
N VAL A 552 43.16 19.43 -53.64
CA VAL A 552 43.24 20.65 -52.81
C VAL A 552 43.47 20.25 -51.35
N THR A 553 44.31 21.02 -50.66
CA THR A 553 44.59 20.89 -49.23
C THR A 553 44.30 22.22 -48.54
N THR A 554 43.81 22.16 -47.31
CA THR A 554 43.39 23.33 -46.53
C THR A 554 43.93 23.26 -45.10
N ASP A 555 43.94 24.40 -44.40
CA ASP A 555 44.36 24.54 -43.00
C ASP A 555 43.39 23.91 -41.99
N VAL A 556 42.10 23.89 -42.33
CA VAL A 556 41.02 23.19 -41.62
C VAL A 556 40.22 22.30 -42.56
N THR A 557 39.55 21.28 -42.03
CA THR A 557 38.78 20.35 -42.87
C THR A 557 37.53 21.06 -43.42
N PRO A 558 37.35 21.14 -44.76
CA PRO A 558 36.23 21.85 -45.35
C PRO A 558 34.90 21.11 -45.15
N THR A 559 33.81 21.86 -45.02
CA THR A 559 32.44 21.33 -45.03
C THR A 559 31.98 20.96 -46.44
N SER A 560 32.42 21.72 -47.45
CA SER A 560 32.24 21.38 -48.87
C SER A 560 33.40 21.88 -49.75
N VAL A 561 33.56 21.27 -50.91
CA VAL A 561 34.56 21.62 -51.92
C VAL A 561 33.92 21.57 -53.30
N ASP A 562 33.92 22.71 -53.99
CA ASP A 562 33.30 22.89 -55.30
C ASP A 562 34.36 23.08 -56.38
N TRP A 563 34.35 22.20 -57.39
CA TRP A 563 35.28 22.26 -58.51
C TRP A 563 34.55 22.66 -59.80
N ASN A 564 35.17 23.54 -60.58
CA ASN A 564 34.64 24.01 -61.86
C ASN A 564 35.74 24.11 -62.91
N ALA A 565 35.51 23.59 -64.11
CA ALA A 565 36.46 23.71 -65.23
C ALA A 565 35.88 24.59 -66.33
N SER A 566 36.71 25.46 -66.92
CA SER A 566 36.31 26.31 -68.06
C SER A 566 35.96 25.50 -69.31
N ALA A 567 36.51 24.30 -69.44
CA ALA A 567 36.17 23.28 -70.44
C ALA A 567 36.57 21.88 -69.93
N GLY A 568 36.05 20.82 -70.54
CA GLY A 568 36.26 19.45 -70.07
C GLY A 568 35.28 19.03 -68.96
N ALA A 569 35.44 17.81 -68.46
CA ALA A 569 34.55 17.21 -67.47
C ALA A 569 35.33 16.84 -66.20
N ILE A 570 34.84 17.31 -65.05
CA ILE A 570 35.31 16.91 -63.73
C ILE A 570 34.48 15.72 -63.24
N THR A 571 35.14 14.71 -62.68
CA THR A 571 34.51 13.53 -62.06
C THR A 571 35.06 13.33 -60.65
N GLY A 572 34.17 13.13 -59.67
CA GLY A 572 34.52 13.03 -58.26
C GLY A 572 33.93 14.17 -57.43
N THR A 573 34.12 14.12 -56.11
CA THR A 573 33.69 15.16 -55.16
C THR A 573 34.70 15.26 -54.02
N GLY A 574 34.69 16.38 -53.29
CA GLY A 574 35.58 16.62 -52.16
C GLY A 574 36.98 17.08 -52.59
N SER A 575 37.96 16.85 -51.72
CA SER A 575 39.31 17.41 -51.89
C SER A 575 40.12 16.82 -53.04
N ASN A 576 39.69 15.69 -53.60
CA ASN A 576 40.36 15.03 -54.73
C ASN A 576 39.34 14.73 -55.82
N VAL A 577 39.62 15.20 -57.03
CA VAL A 577 38.77 14.96 -58.20
C VAL A 577 39.62 14.59 -59.41
N THR A 578 38.98 14.18 -60.48
CA THR A 578 39.63 13.86 -61.75
C THR A 578 39.07 14.74 -62.86
N TRP A 579 39.88 15.07 -63.86
CA TRP A 579 39.45 15.89 -65.00
C TRP A 579 39.85 15.26 -66.33
N LEU A 580 38.95 15.35 -67.31
CA LEU A 580 39.19 14.97 -68.70
C LEU A 580 38.89 16.13 -69.65
N PRO A 581 39.61 16.28 -70.77
CA PRO A 581 39.40 17.35 -71.76
C PRO A 581 38.15 17.14 -72.63
N THR A 582 37.13 16.43 -72.15
CA THR A 582 35.92 16.10 -72.91
C THR A 582 35.26 17.35 -73.49
N GLY A 583 35.34 17.53 -74.81
CA GLY A 583 34.77 18.70 -75.50
C GLY A 583 35.61 19.99 -75.38
N ALA A 584 36.81 19.94 -74.81
CA ALA A 584 37.75 21.06 -74.81
C ALA A 584 38.45 21.17 -76.17
N SER A 585 38.63 22.39 -76.68
CA SER A 585 39.48 22.67 -77.84
C SER A 585 40.94 22.79 -77.43
N VAL A 586 41.85 22.72 -78.40
CA VAL A 586 43.28 23.02 -78.20
C VAL A 586 43.44 24.40 -77.55
N GLY A 587 44.23 24.47 -76.48
CA GLY A 587 44.46 25.69 -75.71
C GLY A 587 44.44 25.46 -74.19
N LYS A 588 44.42 26.57 -73.45
CA LYS A 588 44.42 26.57 -71.98
C LYS A 588 43.02 26.30 -71.43
N VAL A 589 42.95 25.47 -70.40
CA VAL A 589 41.77 25.20 -69.59
C VAL A 589 42.08 25.55 -68.14
N THR A 590 41.25 26.39 -67.53
CA THR A 590 41.37 26.75 -66.12
C THR A 590 40.40 25.93 -65.30
N ILE A 591 40.90 25.32 -64.22
CA ILE A 591 40.07 24.65 -63.22
C ILE A 591 40.12 25.44 -61.92
N ASN A 592 38.95 25.90 -61.48
CA ASN A 592 38.74 26.63 -60.24
C ASN A 592 38.26 25.66 -59.15
N VAL A 593 38.66 25.92 -57.91
CA VAL A 593 38.17 25.25 -56.71
C VAL A 593 37.73 26.31 -55.69
N THR A 594 36.60 26.07 -55.04
CA THR A 594 36.16 26.84 -53.86
C THR A 594 36.02 25.87 -52.69
N VAL A 595 36.62 26.19 -51.55
CA VAL A 595 36.48 25.43 -50.30
C VAL A 595 35.62 26.23 -49.32
N HIS A 596 34.76 25.55 -48.56
CA HIS A 596 33.84 26.19 -47.62
C HIS A 596 34.02 25.65 -46.20
N ASN A 597 33.83 26.53 -45.20
CA ASN A 597 33.75 26.17 -43.79
C ASN A 597 32.86 27.17 -43.03
N ASP A 598 31.71 26.71 -42.52
CA ASP A 598 30.80 27.48 -41.66
C ASP A 598 30.55 28.94 -42.07
N GLY A 599 30.30 29.17 -43.37
CA GLY A 599 29.97 30.48 -43.94
C GLY A 599 31.15 31.24 -44.56
N GLU A 600 32.38 30.81 -44.28
CA GLU A 600 33.59 31.32 -44.91
C GLU A 600 33.98 30.48 -46.15
N SER A 601 34.73 31.08 -47.07
CA SER A 601 35.19 30.40 -48.28
C SER A 601 36.52 30.95 -48.79
N ASP A 602 37.32 30.07 -49.39
CA ASP A 602 38.54 30.44 -50.12
C ASP A 602 38.57 29.80 -51.52
N GLN A 603 39.29 30.42 -52.45
CA GLN A 603 39.27 30.06 -53.86
C GLN A 603 40.69 29.91 -54.43
N GLY A 604 40.87 28.91 -55.30
CA GLY A 604 42.12 28.66 -56.01
C GLY A 604 41.88 28.20 -57.44
N SER A 605 42.91 28.26 -58.29
CA SER A 605 42.82 27.82 -59.69
C SER A 605 44.09 27.13 -60.17
N ILE A 606 43.94 26.14 -61.04
CA ILE A 606 45.04 25.46 -61.75
C ILE A 606 44.81 25.52 -63.27
N GLU A 607 45.88 25.72 -64.03
CA GLU A 607 45.83 25.80 -65.49
C GLU A 607 46.35 24.49 -66.11
N LEU A 608 45.58 23.94 -67.05
CA LEU A 608 45.92 22.78 -67.87
C LEU A 608 45.94 23.18 -69.34
N ILE A 609 46.70 22.45 -70.16
CA ILE A 609 46.83 22.69 -71.60
C ILE A 609 46.25 21.49 -72.36
N VAL A 610 45.39 21.76 -73.32
CA VAL A 610 44.83 20.77 -74.25
C VAL A 610 45.52 20.90 -75.61
N THR A 611 45.95 19.79 -76.22
CA THR A 611 46.68 19.78 -77.50
C THR A 611 46.19 18.66 -78.44
N ASP A 612 46.39 18.85 -79.75
CA ASP A 612 46.19 17.84 -80.80
C ASP A 612 47.51 17.16 -81.22
N ASP A 613 48.63 17.63 -80.67
CA ASP A 613 49.93 17.01 -80.90
C ASP A 613 50.00 15.68 -80.13
N PRO A 614 50.48 14.58 -80.74
CA PRO A 614 50.62 13.31 -80.06
C PRO A 614 51.47 13.51 -78.80
N ILE A 615 50.81 13.34 -77.65
CA ILE A 615 51.49 13.41 -76.36
C ILE A 615 52.32 12.15 -76.26
N ILE A 616 53.63 12.34 -76.27
CA ILE A 616 54.56 11.26 -76.05
C ILE A 616 54.32 10.75 -74.63
N ASN A 617 53.97 9.47 -74.54
CA ASN A 617 53.68 8.83 -73.26
C ASN A 617 54.82 9.10 -72.29
N LYS A 618 54.46 9.67 -71.14
CA LYS A 618 55.35 9.81 -69.99
C LYS A 618 55.96 8.45 -69.65
N HIS A 619 57.06 8.45 -68.88
CA HIS A 619 57.33 7.28 -68.06
C HIS A 619 56.08 6.92 -67.23
N THR A 620 55.87 5.64 -66.97
CA THR A 620 54.73 5.14 -66.18
C THR A 620 54.65 5.75 -64.77
N ASP A 621 55.72 6.38 -64.31
CA ASP A 621 55.86 7.10 -63.04
C ASP A 621 55.59 8.62 -63.13
N ASN A 622 55.17 9.12 -64.30
CA ASN A 622 54.77 10.51 -64.51
C ASN A 622 55.93 11.52 -64.31
N THR A 623 57.17 11.08 -64.54
CA THR A 623 58.37 11.94 -64.60
C THR A 623 58.60 12.53 -66.01
N PRO A 624 59.26 13.70 -66.14
CA PRO A 624 59.66 14.25 -67.44
C PRO A 624 60.58 13.30 -68.21
N ILE A 625 60.51 13.31 -69.55
CA ILE A 625 61.30 12.44 -70.41
C ILE A 625 62.79 12.83 -70.29
N GLY A 626 63.65 11.84 -70.10
CA GLY A 626 65.07 12.07 -69.82
C GLY A 626 65.37 12.32 -68.34
N LYS A 627 64.42 12.12 -67.42
CA LYS A 627 64.68 11.98 -65.98
C LYS A 627 64.47 10.54 -65.51
N ASN A 628 65.26 10.09 -64.55
CA ASN A 628 65.06 8.81 -63.88
C ASN A 628 63.90 8.90 -62.87
N GLY A 629 63.50 7.77 -62.29
CA GLY A 629 62.42 7.72 -61.29
C GLY A 629 62.66 8.51 -59.99
N THR A 630 63.85 9.11 -59.81
CA THR A 630 64.17 10.05 -58.71
C THR A 630 64.13 11.51 -59.13
N GLY A 631 63.77 11.82 -60.39
CA GLY A 631 63.66 13.18 -60.92
C GLY A 631 64.98 13.82 -61.34
N GLU A 632 66.07 13.05 -61.39
CA GLU A 632 67.38 13.49 -61.88
C GLU A 632 67.49 13.24 -63.39
N TRP A 633 68.17 14.14 -64.09
CA TRP A 633 68.40 13.99 -65.54
C TRP A 633 69.30 12.79 -65.84
N ILE A 634 68.94 12.04 -66.88
CA ILE A 634 69.69 10.91 -67.39
C ILE A 634 70.73 11.45 -68.37
N ASP A 635 72.00 11.20 -68.04
CA ASP A 635 73.11 11.71 -68.82
C ASP A 635 73.53 10.71 -69.91
N PHE A 636 73.56 11.19 -71.15
CA PHE A 636 74.25 10.54 -72.26
C PHE A 636 75.48 11.36 -72.66
N THR A 637 76.52 10.67 -73.12
CA THR A 637 77.82 11.26 -73.49
C THR A 637 77.87 11.60 -74.98
N GLN A 638 78.25 12.81 -75.40
CA GLN A 638 78.40 13.14 -76.85
C GLN A 638 79.68 13.92 -77.23
N PRO A 639 80.25 13.70 -78.43
CA PRO A 639 81.15 14.64 -79.10
C PRO A 639 80.37 15.65 -79.99
N SER A 640 80.89 16.87 -80.13
CA SER A 640 80.33 17.90 -81.01
C SER A 640 81.00 17.91 -82.39
N ASN A 641 80.29 18.38 -83.42
CA ASN A 641 80.85 18.61 -84.75
C ASN A 641 81.93 19.70 -84.79
N LYS A 642 81.97 20.63 -83.82
CA LYS A 642 83.01 21.68 -83.71
C LYS A 642 84.27 21.22 -83.00
N THR A 643 84.16 20.27 -82.08
CA THR A 643 85.30 19.67 -81.36
C THR A 643 85.22 18.15 -81.38
N PRO A 644 85.62 17.50 -82.49
CA PRO A 644 85.45 16.06 -82.71
C PRO A 644 86.19 15.14 -81.73
N ASN A 645 86.98 15.70 -80.81
CA ASN A 645 87.79 14.98 -79.82
C ASN A 645 87.67 15.55 -78.38
N ALA A 646 86.65 16.38 -78.11
CA ALA A 646 86.41 16.91 -76.76
C ALA A 646 85.92 15.81 -75.80
N PRO A 647 86.09 15.97 -74.47
CA PRO A 647 85.43 15.13 -73.48
C PRO A 647 83.91 15.14 -73.71
N TYR A 648 83.28 14.02 -73.44
CA TYR A 648 81.84 13.90 -73.60
C TYR A 648 81.07 14.83 -72.64
N ASP A 649 80.09 15.55 -73.16
CA ASP A 649 79.12 16.33 -72.37
C ASP A 649 77.85 15.53 -72.10
N SER A 650 77.12 15.91 -71.04
CA SER A 650 75.88 15.26 -70.59
C SER A 650 74.60 15.93 -71.10
N TYR A 651 73.47 15.20 -71.16
CA TYR A 651 72.17 15.76 -71.55
C TYR A 651 71.69 16.86 -70.58
N SER A 652 71.86 16.63 -69.27
CA SER A 652 71.48 17.57 -68.21
C SER A 652 72.06 18.96 -68.39
N LYS A 653 73.27 19.06 -68.98
CA LYS A 653 73.92 20.32 -69.33
C LYS A 653 73.06 21.17 -70.29
N TYR A 654 72.46 20.54 -71.30
CA TYR A 654 71.67 21.24 -72.31
C TYR A 654 70.29 21.64 -71.80
N MET A 655 69.74 20.91 -70.85
CA MET A 655 68.49 21.31 -70.20
C MET A 655 68.71 22.45 -69.20
N ALA A 656 69.95 22.67 -68.72
CA ALA A 656 70.33 23.71 -67.77
C ALA A 656 69.37 23.82 -66.57
N ASN A 657 69.02 22.69 -65.95
CA ASN A 657 68.02 22.62 -64.85
C ASN A 657 66.64 23.18 -65.19
N GLY A 658 66.30 23.20 -66.48
CA GLY A 658 65.04 23.65 -67.01
C GLY A 658 64.95 25.12 -67.35
N GLU A 659 66.03 25.60 -67.96
CA GLU A 659 66.12 26.94 -68.54
C GLU A 659 66.06 26.91 -70.08
N ASN A 660 66.31 25.76 -70.70
CA ASN A 660 66.45 25.65 -72.15
C ASN A 660 65.38 24.77 -72.82
N VAL A 661 64.99 25.16 -74.03
CA VAL A 661 64.13 24.38 -74.94
C VAL A 661 65.03 23.50 -75.81
N VAL A 662 64.73 22.22 -75.91
CA VAL A 662 65.61 21.26 -76.62
C VAL A 662 64.84 20.53 -77.71
N THR A 663 65.37 20.48 -78.92
CA THR A 663 64.90 19.56 -79.97
C THR A 663 65.82 18.37 -80.05
N ILE A 664 65.28 17.15 -80.09
CA ILE A 664 66.02 15.93 -80.42
C ILE A 664 65.57 15.44 -81.80
N ASN A 665 66.52 15.19 -82.71
CA ASN A 665 66.26 14.74 -84.07
C ASN A 665 67.03 13.45 -84.40
N TRP A 666 66.34 12.36 -84.72
CA TRP A 666 66.95 11.12 -85.21
C TRP A 666 67.09 11.14 -86.72
N TRP A 667 68.29 10.87 -87.23
CA TRP A 667 68.65 10.99 -88.64
C TRP A 667 69.80 10.03 -89.04
N GLU A 668 70.03 9.91 -90.34
CA GLU A 668 71.21 9.23 -90.90
C GLU A 668 71.68 9.90 -92.20
N GLN A 669 72.96 9.75 -92.55
CA GLN A 669 73.54 10.30 -93.79
C GLN A 669 72.86 9.82 -95.07
N TRP A 670 72.41 8.57 -95.08
CA TRP A 670 71.75 7.95 -96.23
C TRP A 670 70.26 8.31 -96.33
N CYS A 671 69.70 8.98 -95.32
CA CYS A 671 68.30 9.35 -95.25
C CYS A 671 68.04 10.68 -95.99
N GLY A 672 67.58 10.60 -97.24
CA GLY A 672 67.22 11.78 -98.05
C GLY A 672 66.24 12.75 -97.36
N PRO A 673 65.12 12.26 -96.79
CA PRO A 673 64.20 13.09 -95.99
C PRO A 673 64.86 13.79 -94.80
N CYS A 674 65.81 13.15 -94.14
CA CYS A 674 66.54 13.73 -93.01
C CYS A 674 67.48 14.85 -93.49
N LEU A 675 68.22 14.63 -94.58
CA LEU A 675 69.08 15.66 -95.16
C LEU A 675 68.31 16.90 -95.65
N ALA A 676 67.04 16.73 -96.01
CA ALA A 676 66.19 17.80 -96.51
C ALA A 676 65.73 18.78 -95.41
N GLU A 677 65.59 18.35 -94.16
CA GLU A 677 65.19 19.21 -93.03
C GLU A 677 66.37 19.87 -92.31
N MET A 678 67.58 19.33 -92.46
CA MET A 678 68.79 19.84 -91.79
C MET A 678 69.00 21.35 -91.97
N PRO A 679 68.90 21.94 -93.18
CA PRO A 679 69.17 23.38 -93.34
C PRO A 679 68.32 24.27 -92.43
N GLU A 680 67.04 23.95 -92.25
CA GLU A 680 66.13 24.69 -91.36
C GLU A 680 66.53 24.52 -89.89
N MET A 681 66.89 23.30 -89.48
CA MET A 681 67.31 23.02 -88.10
C MET A 681 68.62 23.72 -87.73
N PHE A 682 69.56 23.80 -88.67
CA PHE A 682 70.80 24.55 -88.49
C PHE A 682 70.52 26.05 -88.40
N ALA A 683 69.60 26.58 -89.22
CA ALA A 683 69.19 27.98 -89.13
C ALA A 683 68.57 28.30 -87.76
N TRP A 684 67.70 27.43 -87.22
CA TRP A 684 67.13 27.63 -85.88
C TRP A 684 68.18 27.56 -84.76
N SER A 685 69.16 26.68 -84.89
CA SER A 685 70.23 26.56 -83.90
C SER A 685 71.11 27.82 -83.86
N GLU A 686 71.35 28.44 -85.03
CA GLU A 686 72.07 29.70 -85.14
C GLU A 686 71.23 30.90 -84.63
N GLU A 687 69.95 30.95 -85.03
CA GLU A 687 69.05 32.07 -84.70
C GLU A 687 68.66 32.09 -83.21
N TYR A 688 68.32 30.93 -82.63
CA TYR A 688 67.73 30.84 -81.29
C TYR A 688 68.66 30.25 -80.22
N GLY A 689 69.83 29.75 -80.61
CA GLY A 689 70.83 29.21 -79.67
C GLY A 689 71.16 30.15 -78.50
N PRO A 690 71.40 31.45 -78.73
CA PRO A 690 71.67 32.42 -77.65
C PRO A 690 70.52 32.62 -76.66
N ASP A 691 69.29 32.30 -77.05
CA ASP A 691 68.07 32.51 -76.26
C ASP A 691 67.62 31.24 -75.52
N GLY A 692 68.47 30.21 -75.46
CA GLY A 692 68.20 28.97 -74.72
C GLY A 692 67.59 27.85 -75.55
N TYR A 693 67.82 27.83 -76.88
CA TYR A 693 67.47 26.69 -77.73
C TYR A 693 68.66 25.79 -78.01
N TYR A 694 68.46 24.47 -77.92
CA TYR A 694 69.45 23.48 -78.36
C TYR A 694 68.85 22.45 -79.31
N HIS A 695 69.58 22.11 -80.37
CA HIS A 695 69.23 21.03 -81.28
C HIS A 695 70.21 19.87 -81.13
N LEU A 696 69.70 18.68 -80.81
CA LEU A 696 70.49 17.48 -80.57
C LEU A 696 70.18 16.42 -81.63
N GLY A 697 71.22 15.97 -82.31
CA GLY A 697 71.13 14.94 -83.33
C GLY A 697 71.38 13.53 -82.83
N CYS A 698 70.54 12.58 -83.18
CA CYS A 698 70.71 11.16 -82.91
C CYS A 698 70.96 10.44 -84.23
N SER A 699 72.11 9.78 -84.38
CA SER A 699 72.36 8.87 -85.50
C SER A 699 72.93 7.58 -84.94
N GLY A 700 72.57 6.44 -85.54
CA GLY A 700 73.04 5.10 -85.19
C GLY A 700 74.27 4.63 -85.98
N ASP A 701 74.67 5.33 -87.06
CA ASP A 701 75.83 4.97 -87.88
C ASP A 701 77.13 5.65 -87.41
N TYR A 702 77.85 5.02 -86.47
CA TYR A 702 79.16 5.51 -85.99
C TYR A 702 80.35 4.71 -86.49
N SER A 703 80.29 4.21 -87.71
CA SER A 703 81.49 3.62 -88.33
C SER A 703 82.49 4.74 -88.71
N ASN A 704 83.39 5.08 -87.76
CA ASN A 704 84.57 5.94 -87.94
C ASN A 704 84.37 7.48 -88.09
N GLY A 705 83.37 8.09 -87.47
CA GLY A 705 83.24 9.57 -87.47
C GLY A 705 82.82 10.19 -88.81
N SER A 706 82.20 9.39 -89.68
CA SER A 706 81.67 9.79 -90.98
C SER A 706 80.66 10.94 -90.88
N ASN A 707 79.74 10.91 -89.91
CA ASN A 707 78.67 11.90 -89.70
C ASN A 707 79.17 13.31 -89.39
N ILE A 708 80.14 13.42 -88.49
CA ILE A 708 80.78 14.70 -88.15
C ILE A 708 81.47 15.28 -89.38
N THR A 709 82.25 14.45 -90.07
CA THR A 709 82.96 14.85 -91.29
C THR A 709 81.99 15.31 -92.39
N PHE A 710 80.84 14.65 -92.51
CA PHE A 710 79.80 15.01 -93.49
C PHE A 710 79.16 16.37 -93.18
N ILE A 711 78.79 16.62 -91.92
CA ILE A 711 78.24 17.90 -91.49
C ILE A 711 79.26 19.02 -91.73
N GLN A 712 80.53 18.80 -91.37
CA GLN A 712 81.63 19.74 -91.63
C GLN A 712 81.80 20.03 -93.12
N ASN A 713 81.77 19.00 -93.98
CA ASN A 713 81.89 19.16 -95.43
C ASN A 713 80.70 19.91 -96.07
N LYS A 714 79.53 19.91 -95.43
CA LYS A 714 78.36 20.67 -95.88
C LYS A 714 78.42 22.15 -95.50
N GLY A 715 79.34 22.54 -94.62
CA GLY A 715 79.47 23.92 -94.15
C GLY A 715 78.33 24.37 -93.24
N TRP A 716 77.64 23.43 -92.60
CA TRP A 716 76.60 23.73 -91.62
C TRP A 716 77.25 24.12 -90.29
N ASP A 717 77.22 25.42 -89.97
CA ASP A 717 77.80 25.99 -88.75
C ASP A 717 76.75 26.06 -87.63
N GLY A 718 76.49 24.91 -87.01
CA GLY A 718 75.65 24.82 -85.80
C GLY A 718 76.18 23.72 -84.89
N ASP A 719 75.86 23.79 -83.60
CA ASP A 719 76.28 22.77 -82.62
C ASP A 719 75.44 21.51 -82.80
N TYR A 720 75.93 20.57 -83.62
CA TYR A 720 75.30 19.29 -83.87
C TYR A 720 76.07 18.19 -83.14
N PHE A 721 75.42 17.56 -82.19
CA PHE A 721 76.01 16.52 -81.35
C PHE A 721 75.46 15.15 -81.76
N ILE A 722 76.25 14.10 -81.56
CA ILE A 722 75.83 12.73 -81.90
C ILE A 722 75.76 11.89 -80.62
N ILE A 723 74.57 11.34 -80.33
CA ILE A 723 74.30 10.59 -79.11
C ILE A 723 74.83 9.15 -79.20
N PHE A 724 75.98 8.83 -78.60
CA PHE A 724 76.44 7.45 -78.36
C PHE A 724 76.93 7.24 -76.93
N SER A 725 76.55 6.13 -76.30
CA SER A 725 77.17 5.69 -75.04
C SER A 725 78.45 4.90 -75.31
N LYS A 726 79.51 5.17 -74.56
CA LYS A 726 80.64 4.24 -74.44
C LYS A 726 80.26 3.18 -73.39
N ASP A 727 80.14 1.91 -73.78
CA ASP A 727 80.31 0.82 -72.81
C ASP A 727 81.81 0.52 -72.71
N ASP A 728 82.39 0.72 -71.53
CA ASP A 728 83.82 0.68 -71.27
C ASP A 728 84.45 -0.73 -71.36
N SER A 729 83.71 -1.75 -71.82
CA SER A 729 84.14 -3.14 -71.69
C SER A 729 84.40 -3.94 -72.99
N ASN A 730 84.04 -3.46 -74.20
CA ASN A 730 84.43 -4.13 -75.45
C ASN A 730 84.38 -3.22 -76.69
N HIS A 731 85.55 -2.70 -77.09
CA HIS A 731 85.77 -1.75 -78.20
C HIS A 731 85.55 -2.31 -79.63
N ALA A 732 84.48 -3.07 -79.90
CA ALA A 732 84.30 -3.68 -81.23
C ALA A 732 82.90 -3.61 -81.86
N GLN A 733 81.85 -3.15 -81.18
CA GLN A 733 80.54 -2.91 -81.81
C GLN A 733 79.86 -1.69 -81.17
N TRP A 734 79.64 -0.63 -81.96
CA TRP A 734 78.82 0.52 -81.55
C TRP A 734 77.35 0.10 -81.60
N THR A 735 76.81 -0.34 -80.47
CA THR A 735 75.38 -0.64 -80.32
C THR A 735 74.68 0.58 -79.72
N LEU A 736 73.50 0.92 -80.24
CA LEU A 736 72.58 1.89 -79.62
C LEU A 736 72.44 1.56 -78.12
N ASN A 737 72.59 2.57 -77.25
CA ASN A 737 72.42 2.38 -75.82
C ASN A 737 71.01 1.79 -75.57
N PRO A 738 70.85 0.61 -74.94
CA PRO A 738 69.54 0.05 -74.63
C PRO A 738 68.65 1.03 -73.84
N SER A 739 69.27 1.90 -73.02
CA SER A 739 68.62 2.97 -72.29
C SER A 739 67.88 3.97 -73.19
N ILE A 740 68.31 4.17 -74.45
CA ILE A 740 67.60 5.07 -75.37
C ILE A 740 66.20 4.53 -75.71
N TYR A 741 66.01 3.21 -75.71
CA TYR A 741 64.69 2.58 -75.91
C TYR A 741 63.81 2.70 -74.67
N GLU A 742 64.42 2.74 -73.48
CA GLU A 742 63.74 2.89 -72.19
C GLU A 742 63.27 4.34 -71.98
N TYR A 743 64.09 5.32 -72.39
CA TYR A 743 63.86 6.75 -72.18
C TYR A 743 63.23 7.47 -73.38
N TRP A 744 63.37 6.94 -74.60
CA TRP A 744 62.75 7.45 -75.82
C TRP A 744 62.12 6.31 -76.64
N PRO A 745 60.98 5.74 -76.17
CA PRO A 745 60.37 4.55 -76.77
C PRO A 745 59.90 4.74 -78.23
N ASP A 746 59.77 5.98 -78.70
CA ASP A 746 59.21 6.33 -80.01
C ASP A 746 60.25 6.65 -81.11
N TRP A 747 61.50 6.18 -81.00
CA TRP A 747 62.58 6.51 -81.95
C TRP A 747 62.59 5.68 -83.25
N ASN A 748 61.75 4.64 -83.39
CA ASN A 748 61.82 3.60 -84.44
C ASN A 748 61.56 4.07 -85.90
N SER A 749 61.70 5.36 -86.22
CA SER A 749 61.54 5.93 -87.56
C SER A 749 62.49 7.11 -87.73
N ILE A 750 63.02 7.34 -88.94
CA ILE A 750 63.82 8.53 -89.26
C ILE A 750 63.32 9.20 -90.56
N PRO A 751 63.30 10.54 -90.66
CA PRO A 751 63.61 11.47 -89.57
C PRO A 751 62.51 11.46 -88.51
N ARG A 752 62.92 11.54 -87.24
CA ARG A 752 62.03 11.74 -86.10
C ARG A 752 62.51 12.97 -85.36
N THR A 753 61.63 13.92 -85.12
CA THR A 753 61.98 15.16 -84.42
C THR A 753 61.05 15.33 -83.24
N ILE A 754 61.59 15.66 -82.08
CA ILE A 754 60.82 15.90 -80.85
C ILE A 754 61.30 17.19 -80.19
N LEU A 755 60.37 18.07 -79.85
CA LEU A 755 60.62 19.34 -79.14
C LEU A 755 60.26 19.17 -77.67
N TYR A 756 61.16 19.54 -76.79
CA TYR A 756 61.03 19.50 -75.34
C TYR A 756 61.00 20.92 -74.78
N ASP A 757 60.09 21.16 -73.84
CA ASP A 757 60.14 22.39 -73.04
C ASP A 757 61.28 22.36 -72.02
N LYS A 758 61.43 23.49 -71.33
CA LYS A 758 62.37 23.68 -70.25
C LYS A 758 62.21 22.63 -69.12
N ASP A 759 61.01 22.17 -68.83
CA ASP A 759 60.76 21.23 -67.73
C ASP A 759 61.05 19.76 -68.13
N GLY A 760 61.41 19.50 -69.39
CA GLY A 760 61.72 18.17 -69.93
C GLY A 760 60.52 17.45 -70.54
N TRP A 761 59.40 18.13 -70.72
CA TRP A 761 58.23 17.52 -71.34
C TRP A 761 58.31 17.66 -72.85
N ALA A 762 58.11 16.55 -73.56
CA ALA A 762 57.87 16.60 -74.99
C ALA A 762 56.61 17.44 -75.26
N ARG A 763 56.76 18.52 -75.99
CA ARG A 763 55.67 19.43 -76.40
C ARG A 763 55.24 19.19 -77.83
N ARG A 764 56.13 18.66 -78.67
CA ARG A 764 55.82 18.38 -80.08
C ARG A 764 56.62 17.21 -80.60
N SER A 765 56.06 16.42 -81.53
CA SER A 765 56.79 15.37 -82.24
C SER A 765 56.39 15.31 -83.71
N ALA A 766 57.34 14.98 -84.58
CA ALA A 766 57.12 14.78 -86.01
C ALA A 766 57.85 13.53 -86.50
N ILE A 767 57.24 12.82 -87.45
CA ILE A 767 57.86 11.74 -88.24
C ILE A 767 57.87 12.20 -89.69
N GLY A 768 59.02 12.12 -90.36
CA GLY A 768 59.20 12.63 -91.72
C GLY A 768 59.69 14.09 -91.75
N THR A 769 60.10 14.54 -92.94
CA THR A 769 60.80 15.82 -93.15
C THR A 769 59.99 17.02 -92.66
N LEU A 770 60.60 17.83 -91.79
CA LEU A 770 60.12 19.20 -91.51
C LEU A 770 60.43 20.12 -92.70
N SER A 771 59.40 20.67 -93.35
CA SER A 771 59.56 21.59 -94.47
C SER A 771 58.35 22.51 -94.65
N GLY A 772 58.58 23.74 -95.13
CA GLY A 772 57.51 24.70 -95.41
C GLY A 772 56.61 24.94 -94.20
N GLY A 773 55.31 24.72 -94.34
CA GLY A 773 54.33 24.97 -93.28
C GLY A 773 54.53 24.15 -92.00
N SER A 774 55.09 22.93 -92.10
CA SER A 774 55.35 22.12 -90.90
C SER A 774 56.56 22.62 -90.10
N ALA A 775 57.56 23.17 -90.80
CA ALA A 775 58.72 23.83 -90.20
C ALA A 775 58.33 25.14 -89.51
N LEU A 776 57.51 25.99 -90.16
CA LEU A 776 57.01 27.22 -89.54
C LEU A 776 56.17 26.96 -88.28
N ALA A 777 55.29 25.95 -88.30
CA ALA A 777 54.54 25.56 -87.13
C ALA A 777 55.46 25.03 -85.99
N TRP A 778 56.54 24.35 -86.35
CA TRP A 778 57.53 23.84 -85.41
C TRP A 778 58.26 25.00 -84.72
N GLU A 779 58.72 25.94 -85.53
CA GLU A 779 59.38 27.15 -85.08
C GLU A 779 58.48 28.00 -84.20
N ASN A 780 57.21 28.19 -84.55
CA ASN A 780 56.26 28.92 -83.72
C ASN A 780 56.05 28.29 -82.34
N THR A 781 55.97 26.95 -82.29
CA THR A 781 55.86 26.21 -81.02
C THR A 781 57.12 26.39 -80.19
N MET A 782 58.29 26.26 -80.80
CA MET A 782 59.58 26.49 -80.15
C MET A 782 59.70 27.91 -79.60
N ARG A 783 59.33 28.93 -80.39
CA ARG A 783 59.31 30.34 -79.97
C ARG A 783 58.38 30.57 -78.79
N GLU A 784 57.18 29.99 -78.80
CA GLU A 784 56.25 30.06 -77.68
C GLU A 784 56.85 29.50 -76.39
N LEU A 785 57.51 28.34 -76.47
CA LEU A 785 58.16 27.72 -75.30
C LEU A 785 59.32 28.54 -74.74
N MET A 786 59.98 29.33 -75.60
CA MET A 786 61.02 30.29 -75.21
C MET A 786 60.46 31.65 -74.76
N GLY A 787 59.13 31.84 -74.76
CA GLY A 787 58.48 33.10 -74.40
C GLY A 787 58.55 34.18 -75.50
N MET A 788 58.79 33.78 -76.75
CA MET A 788 58.83 34.66 -77.91
C MET A 788 57.49 34.67 -78.67
N PRO A 789 57.14 35.78 -79.37
CA PRO A 789 55.97 35.80 -80.24
C PRO A 789 56.15 34.82 -81.43
N PRO A 790 55.07 34.33 -82.08
CA PRO A 790 55.16 33.51 -83.30
C PRO A 790 55.71 34.31 -84.50
N LYS A 791 56.27 33.60 -85.50
CA LYS A 791 56.86 34.17 -86.73
C LYS A 791 55.79 34.53 -87.76
#